data_AF-A0A9N8HDD7-F1
#
_entry.id   AF-A0A9N8HDD7-F1
#
_cell.length_a   1.000
_cell.length_b   1.000
_cell.length_c   1.000
_cell.angle_alpha   90.00
_cell.angle_beta   90.00
_cell.angle_gamma   90.00
#
_symmetry.space_group_name_H-M   'P 1'
#
loop_
_entity.id
_entity.type
_entity.pdbx_description
1 polymer ?
#
loop_
_entity_poly.entity_id
_entity_poly.type
_entity_poly.pdbx_seq_one_letter_code
_entity_poly.pdbx_strand_id
1 'polypeptide(L)'
;MDHAIQSRSELLPPQHRSVAKAAVSGCTPLDEETPEDLTSSQGGPTAPFQPLEIAEEHSSERDTMSFVPNMSPSAVAASEASRKRRLRQRWPSFSLEVSTTADIANTSFMFADQLQTQEDNLRETGLSPGKGGRRVPINILKLPWQHPFRNHESNSNPYKIPRALFAAIFLTTTLALFSAWDAQNHCISNETDALMALLGGGDDGYSGDNASQENYDDQGTDDDVYASEMLLVTATCKEMFRQVMVPVGLITGAGSLLALGILRQHQRSYGKMRDGAKVPLMAQSPPCFYSFYLPLLFVSGLILAAWTVGIVLVMLRPRSNDSDNPYTSLAAVDAMGRVGDNANLYYLSWISELLAMLIFYLLGGAFVRQHWLPMITAPAAGTMSAAPPVTSNPSTVSAASSAFLHIQKHALAGSHMISTKGSMDNSLLQFSSVSSMPGAIPATTQRYHSSRIKWYQTFYKLRVRTGIWVAALFCSLVIVASSAHLFHEVLLPAALSLYDDDDYLSTNDRISWWNVVEENKAYGRVCVVLANQDSNLSEALCKRTFFSLLSGFVAVILCGTAIVLHLLARRSAAADALYVEACGGVYHELALEMMVTKNHHFPLRTELLLSVVLSLWLGWNALCVSSIHGPASRVGNLYYGSWLCFLLCLRISLGCVEEYFNIDNDEGGNHEQKHNSRRYSRQPSYRAPSLARETEGETNPASASDNGNGAKSHRQTNQQGQNDESKDALEKERASRLRRYFFLFAFSTVCAGSAIDAAANQGFALSLSEKYMILAPTTVALVSAAMFLLCLFKESYAIVSRFWCGGVLSLVCFEVWLLDLVLTMHSKDSWAVNGVGEIEMANLYYFSWASIITAGIQMTSYFQEALGLESEDYMSVVWAAIGKVCFVILGAALHIWHSISDQCDIEFRNSALTFCSRTVLAMIIAATGITISGTVVFIRVLVPTRFLSTRSRAHCEAVTSIFLMLLYGVGTAMVTGIGSPGQSVGDLYYSTWLAFIVSIGIFISCYDQIKVAELEAKESESMRESFSTDGVLA
;
A
#
# COMPACT_ATOMS: atom_id res chain seq x y z
N MET A 1 -1.77 38.19 48.81
CA MET A 1 -1.97 36.81 49.31
C MET A 1 -0.78 36.01 48.82
N ASP A 2 0.07 35.58 49.75
CA ASP A 2 1.51 35.84 49.58
C ASP A 2 2.38 34.58 49.72
N HIS A 3 3.67 34.77 49.42
CA HIS A 3 4.81 33.89 49.74
C HIS A 3 4.94 32.51 49.05
N ALA A 4 5.79 32.53 48.01
CA ALA A 4 7.14 31.94 48.02
C ALA A 4 7.35 30.42 48.16
N ILE A 5 8.27 29.91 47.32
CA ILE A 5 9.44 29.12 47.72
C ILE A 5 10.61 29.52 46.80
N GLN A 6 11.86 29.47 47.30
CA GLN A 6 13.06 29.94 46.62
C GLN A 6 14.23 28.98 46.86
N SER A 7 14.91 28.51 45.80
CA SER A 7 16.19 27.80 45.92
C SER A 7 17.05 27.93 44.65
N ARG A 8 18.32 28.30 44.85
CA ARG A 8 19.36 28.53 43.82
C ARG A 8 19.71 27.30 42.98
N SER A 9 20.17 27.56 41.77
CA SER A 9 21.47 27.03 41.29
C SER A 9 22.09 27.95 40.23
N GLU A 10 23.19 28.61 40.57
CA GLU A 10 24.05 29.35 39.62
C GLU A 10 25.08 28.38 39.02
N LEU A 11 25.38 28.45 37.72
CA LEU A 11 26.65 27.95 37.15
C LEU A 11 26.89 28.50 35.74
N LEU A 12 28.06 29.11 35.53
CA LEU A 12 28.55 29.66 34.26
C LEU A 12 29.23 28.56 33.40
N PRO A 13 29.20 28.66 32.07
CA PRO A 13 30.03 27.82 31.20
C PRO A 13 31.51 28.28 31.23
N PRO A 14 32.49 27.36 31.11
CA PRO A 14 33.90 27.70 31.19
C PRO A 14 34.51 28.17 29.85
N GLN A 15 35.46 29.11 29.93
CA GLN A 15 36.42 29.41 28.87
C GLN A 15 37.74 28.61 29.04
N HIS A 16 38.62 28.72 28.03
CA HIS A 16 39.91 28.03 27.87
C HIS A 16 39.81 26.53 27.46
N ARG A 17 40.79 25.96 26.74
CA ARG A 17 42.20 26.40 26.60
C ARG A 17 42.79 26.13 25.23
N SER A 18 43.66 27.03 24.79
CA SER A 18 44.53 26.90 23.62
C SER A 18 45.59 25.80 23.77
N VAL A 19 45.97 25.17 22.67
CA VAL A 19 47.27 24.47 22.53
C VAL A 19 48.02 25.11 21.36
N ALA A 20 49.24 25.58 21.61
CA ALA A 20 50.12 26.18 20.62
C ALA A 20 51.36 25.31 20.41
N LYS A 21 51.91 25.32 19.18
CA LYS A 21 53.29 24.91 18.89
C LYS A 21 53.86 25.77 17.77
N ALA A 22 55.00 26.41 18.04
CA ALA A 22 55.81 27.15 17.06
C ALA A 22 56.80 26.18 16.36
N ALA A 23 57.64 26.55 15.38
CA ALA A 23 57.93 27.82 14.70
C ALA A 23 58.23 27.50 13.19
N VAL A 24 58.67 28.39 12.28
CA VAL A 24 59.97 29.10 12.19
C VAL A 24 59.94 30.07 10.98
N SER A 25 60.53 31.27 11.10
CA SER A 25 60.93 32.29 10.08
C SER A 25 60.02 32.60 8.85
N GLY A 26 59.78 33.85 8.42
CA GLY A 26 60.22 35.17 8.93
C GLY A 26 61.01 36.00 7.89
N CYS A 27 60.48 37.18 7.53
CA CYS A 27 61.19 38.34 6.96
C CYS A 27 60.29 39.59 6.99
N THR A 28 60.87 40.78 6.82
CA THR A 28 60.26 42.14 6.97
C THR A 28 61.03 43.16 6.11
N PRO A 29 60.60 44.42 5.94
CA PRO A 29 59.27 44.97 5.62
C PRO A 29 59.38 45.80 4.29
N LEU A 30 59.00 47.10 4.29
CA LEU A 30 58.97 48.09 3.17
C LEU A 30 57.74 47.95 2.24
N ASP A 31 57.06 48.98 1.74
CA ASP A 31 57.06 50.45 2.00
C ASP A 31 55.60 50.96 1.78
N GLU A 32 55.07 51.92 2.55
CA GLU A 32 55.04 53.39 2.29
C GLU A 32 54.49 53.80 0.91
N GLU A 33 53.20 54.17 0.84
CA GLU A 33 52.71 55.21 -0.08
C GLU A 33 51.39 55.85 0.43
N THR A 34 51.28 57.18 0.33
CA THR A 34 50.09 58.00 0.62
C THR A 34 49.39 58.42 -0.68
N PRO A 35 48.13 58.92 -0.63
CA PRO A 35 48.03 60.37 -0.83
C PRO A 35 46.92 61.10 -0.04
N GLU A 36 47.35 62.21 0.57
CA GLU A 36 46.76 63.57 0.60
C GLU A 36 45.24 63.81 0.72
N ASP A 37 44.89 64.59 1.76
CA ASP A 37 43.63 65.35 1.89
C ASP A 37 43.45 66.40 0.78
N LEU A 38 42.18 66.76 0.48
CA LEU A 38 41.85 68.15 0.14
C LEU A 38 40.51 68.64 0.72
N THR A 39 40.67 69.45 1.77
CA THR A 39 39.76 70.49 2.31
C THR A 39 38.90 71.22 1.26
N SER A 40 37.70 71.78 1.53
CA SER A 40 36.91 71.94 2.78
C SER A 40 35.49 72.50 2.48
N SER A 41 34.61 72.53 3.49
CA SER A 41 34.14 73.82 4.06
C SER A 41 33.58 73.61 5.49
N GLN A 42 33.59 74.65 6.32
CA GLN A 42 33.24 74.59 7.75
C GLN A 42 31.77 74.97 8.00
N GLY A 43 31.12 74.37 9.03
CA GLY A 43 29.69 74.59 9.32
C GLY A 43 29.27 74.82 10.79
N GLY A 44 30.12 74.53 11.78
CA GLY A 44 29.86 74.81 13.21
C GLY A 44 28.97 73.79 13.97
N PRO A 45 28.87 73.86 15.32
CA PRO A 45 28.48 72.69 16.12
C PRO A 45 27.36 72.91 17.19
N THR A 46 26.51 71.90 17.39
CA THR A 46 25.69 71.74 18.62
C THR A 46 25.47 70.27 19.00
N ALA A 47 25.77 69.96 20.27
CA ALA A 47 25.32 68.88 21.19
C ALA A 47 24.64 67.57 20.68
N PRO A 48 24.88 66.42 21.36
CA PRO A 48 24.41 65.11 20.90
C PRO A 48 22.92 64.83 21.19
N PHE A 49 22.28 64.08 20.28
CA PHE A 49 20.98 63.45 20.52
C PHE A 49 21.10 62.11 21.24
N GLN A 50 20.16 61.83 22.13
CA GLN A 50 19.95 60.52 22.77
C GLN A 50 19.10 59.60 21.87
N PRO A 51 19.14 58.27 22.05
CA PRO A 51 18.29 57.35 21.28
C PRO A 51 16.81 57.57 21.60
N LEU A 52 15.96 57.43 20.58
CA LEU A 52 14.52 57.61 20.71
C LEU A 52 13.85 56.29 21.12
N GLU A 53 13.38 56.20 22.36
CA GLU A 53 12.38 55.20 22.75
C GLU A 53 11.02 55.59 22.14
N ILE A 54 10.33 54.62 21.54
CA ILE A 54 8.90 54.76 21.19
C ILE A 54 8.12 54.14 22.34
N ALA A 55 7.52 54.97 23.19
CA ALA A 55 6.70 54.55 24.31
C ALA A 55 5.22 54.51 23.91
N GLU A 56 4.46 53.57 24.49
CA GLU A 56 3.00 53.50 24.36
C GLU A 56 2.33 54.63 25.16
N GLU A 57 1.27 55.27 24.63
CA GLU A 57 0.49 56.27 25.35
C GLU A 57 -0.94 55.77 25.65
N HIS A 58 -1.32 55.76 26.93
CA HIS A 58 -2.56 55.13 27.38
C HIS A 58 -3.12 55.80 28.66
N SER A 59 -4.15 56.66 28.51
CA SER A 59 -5.03 57.17 29.60
C SER A 59 -6.34 57.72 28.99
N SER A 60 -7.55 57.62 29.59
CA SER A 60 -8.07 58.08 30.90
C SER A 60 -8.26 59.62 30.95
N GLU A 61 -9.37 60.23 31.43
CA GLU A 61 -10.52 59.70 32.18
C GLU A 61 -11.74 60.68 32.30
N ARG A 62 -12.92 60.13 32.70
CA ARG A 62 -14.04 60.70 33.50
C ARG A 62 -14.97 61.88 33.07
N ASP A 63 -16.28 61.55 33.09
CA ASP A 63 -17.46 62.20 33.72
C ASP A 63 -17.87 63.68 33.51
N THR A 64 -19.14 63.89 33.09
CA THR A 64 -20.20 64.40 34.01
C THR A 64 -21.66 64.24 33.51
N MET A 65 -22.58 64.16 34.50
CA MET A 65 -24.06 64.29 34.56
C MET A 65 -24.81 65.05 33.43
N SER A 66 -26.11 64.85 33.14
CA SER A 66 -27.18 63.98 33.70
C SER A 66 -28.50 64.10 32.90
N PHE A 67 -29.39 63.08 32.90
CA PHE A 67 -30.83 63.16 33.31
C PHE A 67 -31.55 61.79 33.20
N VAL A 68 -32.72 61.65 33.84
CA VAL A 68 -33.55 60.41 33.90
C VAL A 68 -34.98 60.71 33.48
N PRO A 69 -35.61 59.85 32.64
CA PRO A 69 -36.88 59.24 33.07
C PRO A 69 -37.05 57.75 32.70
N ASN A 70 -37.89 57.06 33.48
CA ASN A 70 -38.24 55.63 33.37
C ASN A 70 -38.94 55.24 32.05
N MET A 71 -38.79 53.98 31.61
CA MET A 71 -39.93 53.11 31.25
C MET A 71 -39.57 51.60 31.25
N SER A 72 -40.58 50.74 31.05
CA SER A 72 -40.63 49.36 31.57
C SER A 72 -40.14 48.23 30.63
N PRO A 73 -39.69 47.08 31.19
CA PRO A 73 -39.18 45.94 30.41
C PRO A 73 -40.31 45.07 29.81
N SER A 74 -40.81 45.43 28.63
CA SER A 74 -41.82 44.63 27.91
C SER A 74 -41.72 44.71 26.37
N ALA A 75 -40.49 44.79 25.82
CA ALA A 75 -40.29 45.05 24.38
C ALA A 75 -39.28 44.13 23.66
N VAL A 76 -38.53 43.27 24.36
CA VAL A 76 -37.42 42.49 23.74
C VAL A 76 -37.91 41.25 22.96
N ALA A 77 -39.00 40.61 23.40
CA ALA A 77 -39.51 39.36 22.80
C ALA A 77 -40.13 39.50 21.39
N ALA A 78 -40.26 40.73 20.85
CA ALA A 78 -40.91 40.99 19.57
C ALA A 78 -39.93 41.21 18.39
N SER A 79 -38.67 41.55 18.65
CA SER A 79 -37.73 41.95 17.59
C SER A 79 -37.17 40.76 16.79
N GLU A 80 -37.08 39.58 17.38
CA GLU A 80 -36.39 38.43 16.78
C GLU A 80 -37.31 37.57 15.90
N ALA A 81 -38.61 37.58 16.16
CA ALA A 81 -39.62 36.85 15.37
C ALA A 81 -39.79 37.41 13.95
N SER A 82 -39.51 38.70 13.73
CA SER A 82 -39.68 39.35 12.42
C SER A 82 -38.54 39.05 11.42
N ARG A 83 -37.33 38.71 11.89
CA ARG A 83 -36.18 38.46 11.00
C ARG A 83 -36.24 37.07 10.33
N LYS A 84 -36.94 36.09 10.94
CA LYS A 84 -37.13 34.71 10.41
C LYS A 84 -38.34 34.55 9.45
N ARG A 85 -38.95 35.63 8.95
CA ARG A 85 -40.15 35.58 8.09
C ARG A 85 -40.03 36.20 6.69
N ARG A 86 -38.84 36.57 6.22
CA ARG A 86 -38.61 37.14 4.87
C ARG A 86 -37.67 36.35 3.94
N LEU A 87 -37.46 35.05 4.19
CA LEU A 87 -36.76 34.13 3.27
C LEU A 87 -37.61 32.89 2.92
N ARG A 88 -38.85 33.13 2.46
CA ARG A 88 -39.71 32.12 1.81
C ARG A 88 -40.66 32.79 0.80
N GLN A 89 -40.19 33.08 -0.42
CA GLN A 89 -40.98 33.06 -1.66
C GLN A 89 -40.15 33.53 -2.88
N ARG A 90 -39.53 32.57 -3.60
CA ARG A 90 -39.37 32.50 -5.07
C ARG A 90 -38.27 31.50 -5.42
N TRP A 91 -38.69 30.30 -5.83
CA TRP A 91 -37.93 29.39 -6.68
C TRP A 91 -38.91 28.92 -7.77
N PRO A 92 -38.55 28.96 -9.06
CA PRO A 92 -39.41 28.45 -10.12
C PRO A 92 -39.39 26.91 -10.10
N SER A 93 -40.57 26.31 -10.06
CA SER A 93 -40.72 24.85 -10.10
C SER A 93 -40.49 24.31 -11.51
N PHE A 94 -39.28 23.82 -11.81
CA PHE A 94 -39.03 23.01 -13.00
C PHE A 94 -39.64 21.61 -12.83
N SER A 95 -40.87 21.45 -13.32
CA SER A 95 -41.55 20.16 -13.42
C SER A 95 -41.10 19.43 -14.70
N LEU A 96 -40.16 18.50 -14.57
CA LEU A 96 -39.82 17.58 -15.66
C LEU A 96 -40.75 16.36 -15.60
N GLU A 97 -41.84 16.38 -16.37
CA GLU A 97 -42.69 15.21 -16.55
C GLU A 97 -41.93 14.13 -17.35
N VAL A 98 -41.68 12.98 -16.72
CA VAL A 98 -41.31 11.74 -17.42
C VAL A 98 -42.35 10.68 -17.06
N SER A 99 -43.01 10.15 -18.08
CA SER A 99 -44.26 9.39 -17.95
C SER A 99 -44.15 8.12 -17.12
N THR A 100 -45.15 7.88 -16.28
CA THR A 100 -45.31 6.65 -15.49
C THR A 100 -45.90 5.52 -16.33
N THR A 101 -45.11 4.49 -16.65
CA THR A 101 -45.61 3.17 -17.10
C THR A 101 -45.72 2.20 -15.92
N ALA A 102 -46.56 2.55 -14.96
CA ALA A 102 -46.86 1.73 -13.79
C ALA A 102 -47.94 0.67 -14.09
N ASP A 103 -47.62 -0.29 -14.96
CA ASP A 103 -48.52 -1.41 -15.25
C ASP A 103 -47.75 -2.70 -15.62
N ILE A 104 -47.25 -3.40 -14.58
CA ILE A 104 -46.94 -4.85 -14.46
C ILE A 104 -46.48 -5.04 -13.00
N ALA A 105 -47.45 -5.02 -12.08
CA ALA A 105 -47.17 -5.04 -10.63
C ALA A 105 -48.23 -5.82 -9.83
N ASN A 106 -48.73 -6.95 -10.37
CA ASN A 106 -49.85 -7.68 -9.76
C ASN A 106 -49.81 -9.22 -9.90
N THR A 107 -48.64 -9.80 -10.21
CA THR A 107 -48.51 -11.24 -10.57
C THR A 107 -47.35 -11.98 -9.89
N SER A 108 -46.91 -11.54 -8.71
CA SER A 108 -45.82 -12.21 -7.96
C SER A 108 -46.12 -12.50 -6.48
N PHE A 109 -47.28 -12.12 -5.95
CA PHE A 109 -47.62 -12.29 -4.53
C PHE A 109 -48.32 -13.63 -4.17
N MET A 110 -48.40 -14.59 -5.11
CA MET A 110 -49.09 -15.88 -4.91
C MET A 110 -48.19 -17.10 -4.76
N PHE A 111 -46.86 -16.95 -4.81
CA PHE A 111 -45.92 -18.09 -4.68
C PHE A 111 -45.37 -18.33 -3.26
N ALA A 112 -45.72 -17.49 -2.29
CA ALA A 112 -45.29 -17.66 -0.89
C ALA A 112 -46.10 -18.74 -0.14
N ASP A 113 -47.42 -18.76 -0.33
CA ASP A 113 -48.35 -19.55 0.49
C ASP A 113 -48.23 -21.07 0.28
N GLN A 114 -47.89 -21.55 -0.92
CA GLN A 114 -47.81 -22.99 -1.22
C GLN A 114 -46.59 -23.68 -0.59
N LEU A 115 -45.49 -22.96 -0.37
CA LEU A 115 -44.27 -23.55 0.22
C LEU A 115 -44.43 -23.81 1.72
N GLN A 116 -45.19 -22.96 2.42
CA GLN A 116 -45.34 -23.06 3.88
C GLN A 116 -46.14 -24.30 4.30
N THR A 117 -47.14 -24.71 3.50
CA THR A 117 -47.88 -25.97 3.70
C THR A 117 -47.07 -27.25 3.48
N GLN A 118 -45.88 -27.19 2.87
CA GLN A 118 -45.03 -28.36 2.66
C GLN A 118 -44.01 -28.57 3.79
N GLU A 119 -43.61 -27.51 4.51
CA GLU A 119 -42.57 -27.59 5.55
C GLU A 119 -43.11 -28.09 6.91
N ASP A 120 -44.36 -27.75 7.28
CA ASP A 120 -44.95 -28.25 8.53
C ASP A 120 -45.25 -29.76 8.50
N ASN A 121 -45.52 -30.35 7.31
CA ASN A 121 -45.66 -31.81 7.15
C ASN A 121 -44.33 -32.58 7.36
N LEU A 122 -43.19 -31.89 7.36
CA LEU A 122 -41.86 -32.49 7.63
C LEU A 122 -41.43 -32.38 9.10
N ARG A 123 -42.24 -31.76 9.98
CA ARG A 123 -41.88 -31.54 11.40
C ARG A 123 -42.18 -32.70 12.34
N GLU A 124 -42.99 -33.69 11.94
CA GLU A 124 -43.32 -34.83 12.82
C GLU A 124 -42.23 -35.91 12.90
N THR A 125 -41.26 -35.94 11.97
CA THR A 125 -40.13 -36.88 12.03
C THR A 125 -38.99 -36.34 12.87
N GLY A 126 -39.01 -36.67 14.17
CA GLY A 126 -38.10 -36.17 15.22
C GLY A 126 -36.61 -36.56 15.12
N LEU A 127 -35.95 -36.27 14.00
CA LEU A 127 -34.52 -36.47 13.78
C LEU A 127 -33.71 -35.22 14.16
N SER A 128 -33.00 -35.29 15.29
CA SER A 128 -32.09 -34.24 15.74
C SER A 128 -30.94 -34.01 14.74
N PRO A 129 -30.78 -32.81 14.14
CA PRO A 129 -29.71 -32.56 13.18
C PRO A 129 -28.32 -32.60 13.86
N GLY A 130 -27.46 -33.49 13.36
CA GLY A 130 -26.12 -33.71 13.91
C GLY A 130 -25.19 -32.51 13.72
N LYS A 131 -24.87 -31.81 14.81
CA LYS A 131 -23.89 -30.71 14.85
C LYS A 131 -22.44 -31.24 14.69
N GLY A 132 -22.08 -31.70 13.49
CA GLY A 132 -20.77 -32.28 13.17
C GLY A 132 -19.92 -31.54 12.13
N GLY A 133 -20.49 -30.58 11.41
CA GLY A 133 -19.80 -29.87 10.32
C GLY A 133 -18.77 -28.84 10.80
N ARG A 134 -17.52 -29.27 11.07
CA ARG A 134 -16.37 -28.37 11.26
C ARG A 134 -16.04 -27.61 9.96
N ARG A 135 -16.58 -26.40 9.80
CA ARG A 135 -16.06 -25.44 8.80
C ARG A 135 -14.63 -25.03 9.21
N VAL A 136 -13.69 -25.04 8.26
CA VAL A 136 -12.29 -24.66 8.50
C VAL A 136 -12.13 -23.16 8.20
N PRO A 137 -11.64 -22.32 9.12
CA PRO A 137 -11.74 -20.87 9.00
C PRO A 137 -10.83 -20.28 7.90
N ILE A 138 -11.40 -19.42 7.05
CA ILE A 138 -10.76 -18.83 5.86
C ILE A 138 -10.37 -17.38 6.16
N ASN A 139 -9.12 -17.19 6.58
CA ASN A 139 -8.60 -15.86 6.94
C ASN A 139 -8.20 -15.00 5.73
N ILE A 140 -9.09 -14.10 5.32
CA ILE A 140 -8.99 -13.24 4.13
C ILE A 140 -7.98 -12.07 4.27
N LEU A 141 -7.48 -11.77 5.47
CA LEU A 141 -6.33 -10.87 5.64
C LEU A 141 -5.01 -11.42 5.04
N LYS A 142 -4.99 -12.68 4.57
CA LYS A 142 -4.17 -13.05 3.41
C LYS A 142 -4.88 -12.60 2.13
N LEU A 143 -4.39 -11.52 1.52
CA LEU A 143 -4.75 -11.17 0.14
C LEU A 143 -4.67 -12.43 -0.76
N PRO A 144 -5.65 -12.67 -1.66
CA PRO A 144 -5.84 -13.96 -2.33
C PRO A 144 -4.66 -14.42 -3.22
N TRP A 145 -3.71 -13.54 -3.50
CA TRP A 145 -2.47 -13.80 -4.26
C TRP A 145 -1.59 -14.94 -3.68
N GLN A 146 -1.65 -15.22 -2.37
CA GLN A 146 -0.64 -16.06 -1.72
C GLN A 146 -0.81 -17.59 -1.86
N HIS A 147 -2.01 -18.13 -2.08
CA HIS A 147 -2.21 -19.59 -2.16
C HIS A 147 -3.22 -20.06 -3.23
N PRO A 148 -2.95 -19.89 -4.54
CA PRO A 148 -3.87 -20.37 -5.60
C PRO A 148 -3.99 -21.90 -5.73
N PHE A 149 -3.13 -22.67 -5.03
CA PHE A 149 -2.89 -24.10 -5.30
C PHE A 149 -2.98 -25.01 -4.05
N ARG A 150 -3.69 -24.60 -2.99
CA ARG A 150 -3.82 -25.40 -1.77
C ARG A 150 -5.16 -26.16 -1.72
N ASN A 151 -5.12 -27.39 -2.22
CA ASN A 151 -6.04 -28.51 -1.92
C ASN A 151 -7.49 -28.46 -2.47
N HIS A 152 -7.90 -27.47 -3.27
CA HIS A 152 -9.12 -27.58 -4.10
C HIS A 152 -8.77 -27.58 -5.59
N GLU A 153 -8.38 -28.76 -6.11
CA GLU A 153 -8.15 -28.98 -7.55
C GLU A 153 -9.40 -28.72 -8.41
N SER A 154 -10.59 -28.77 -7.81
CA SER A 154 -11.87 -28.46 -8.48
C SER A 154 -12.09 -26.98 -8.81
N ASN A 155 -11.38 -26.04 -8.16
CA ASN A 155 -11.81 -24.63 -8.11
C ASN A 155 -10.72 -23.58 -8.42
N SER A 156 -9.45 -23.98 -8.65
CA SER A 156 -8.37 -23.03 -9.00
C SER A 156 -8.42 -22.58 -10.46
N ASN A 157 -9.47 -21.86 -10.86
CA ASN A 157 -9.65 -21.30 -12.21
C ASN A 157 -8.53 -20.28 -12.51
N PRO A 158 -7.58 -20.56 -13.41
CA PRO A 158 -6.40 -19.70 -13.64
C PRO A 158 -6.77 -18.37 -14.29
N TYR A 159 -7.97 -18.26 -14.88
CA TYR A 159 -8.42 -17.05 -15.57
C TYR A 159 -8.96 -15.98 -14.61
N LYS A 160 -9.24 -16.29 -13.32
CA LYS A 160 -9.84 -15.34 -12.37
C LYS A 160 -8.97 -14.09 -12.19
N ILE A 161 -7.67 -14.28 -11.95
CA ILE A 161 -6.72 -13.19 -11.67
C ILE A 161 -6.48 -12.31 -12.90
N PRO A 162 -6.08 -12.83 -14.09
CA PRO A 162 -5.89 -12.00 -15.28
C PRO A 162 -7.17 -11.26 -15.68
N ARG A 163 -8.35 -11.89 -15.54
CA ARG A 163 -9.64 -11.27 -15.85
C ARG A 163 -9.97 -10.09 -14.93
N ALA A 164 -9.66 -10.19 -13.64
CA ALA A 164 -9.84 -9.07 -12.71
C ALA A 164 -8.87 -7.92 -13.04
N LEU A 165 -7.62 -8.21 -13.38
CA LEU A 165 -6.62 -7.20 -13.73
C LEU A 165 -6.92 -6.49 -15.06
N PHE A 166 -7.29 -7.20 -16.14
CA PHE A 166 -7.70 -6.54 -17.39
C PHE A 166 -9.00 -5.72 -17.22
N ALA A 167 -9.93 -6.14 -16.34
CA ALA A 167 -11.10 -5.33 -16.01
C ALA A 167 -10.74 -4.07 -15.22
N ALA A 168 -9.75 -4.15 -14.32
CA ALA A 168 -9.23 -2.98 -13.60
C ALA A 168 -8.52 -2.00 -14.55
N ILE A 169 -7.65 -2.48 -15.44
CA ILE A 169 -6.98 -1.65 -16.47
C ILE A 169 -8.03 -0.96 -17.37
N PHE A 170 -9.04 -1.69 -17.83
CA PHE A 170 -10.13 -1.10 -18.62
C PHE A 170 -10.83 0.04 -17.85
N LEU A 171 -11.16 -0.17 -16.57
CA LEU A 171 -11.80 0.83 -15.73
C LEU A 171 -10.92 2.06 -15.49
N THR A 172 -9.63 1.89 -15.20
CA THR A 172 -8.71 3.02 -14.97
C THR A 172 -8.37 3.76 -16.27
N THR A 173 -8.24 3.07 -17.41
CA THR A 173 -8.21 3.70 -18.74
C THR A 173 -9.47 4.52 -19.01
N THR A 174 -10.67 4.01 -18.71
CA THR A 174 -11.93 4.74 -18.94
C THR A 174 -12.01 5.99 -18.06
N LEU A 175 -11.58 5.91 -16.79
CA LEU A 175 -11.50 7.07 -15.92
C LEU A 175 -10.43 8.08 -16.38
N ALA A 176 -9.29 7.62 -16.90
CA ALA A 176 -8.25 8.50 -17.44
C ALA A 176 -8.77 9.28 -18.66
N LEU A 177 -9.54 8.61 -19.53
CA LEU A 177 -10.22 9.26 -20.65
C LEU A 177 -11.27 10.28 -20.18
N PHE A 178 -12.08 9.98 -19.16
CA PHE A 178 -13.02 10.96 -18.61
C PHE A 178 -12.33 12.14 -17.93
N SER A 179 -11.24 11.93 -17.19
CA SER A 179 -10.45 13.01 -16.59
C SER A 179 -9.81 13.90 -17.66
N ALA A 180 -9.27 13.31 -18.72
CA ALA A 180 -8.68 14.08 -19.82
C ALA A 180 -9.75 14.80 -20.66
N TRP A 181 -10.98 14.27 -20.73
CA TRP A 181 -12.12 14.94 -21.36
C TRP A 181 -12.60 16.12 -20.53
N ASP A 182 -12.73 16.00 -19.19
CA ASP A 182 -13.00 17.14 -18.30
C ASP A 182 -11.92 18.22 -18.46
N ALA A 183 -10.64 17.82 -18.45
CA ALA A 183 -9.51 18.71 -18.70
C ALA A 183 -9.55 19.42 -20.06
N GLN A 184 -9.96 18.72 -21.12
CA GLN A 184 -10.12 19.31 -22.46
C GLN A 184 -11.20 20.41 -22.46
N ASN A 185 -12.33 20.17 -21.79
CA ASN A 185 -13.40 21.16 -21.67
C ASN A 185 -12.98 22.35 -20.80
N HIS A 186 -12.23 22.12 -19.72
CA HIS A 186 -11.68 23.17 -18.87
C HIS A 186 -10.65 24.05 -19.57
N CYS A 187 -9.76 23.48 -20.41
CA CYS A 187 -8.87 24.30 -21.25
C CYS A 187 -9.67 25.27 -22.14
N ILE A 188 -10.71 24.77 -22.82
CA ILE A 188 -11.58 25.57 -23.69
C ILE A 188 -12.36 26.64 -22.90
N SER A 189 -12.81 26.32 -21.68
CA SER A 189 -13.58 27.25 -20.84
C SER A 189 -12.71 28.33 -20.19
N ASN A 190 -11.55 27.98 -19.63
CA ASN A 190 -10.70 28.93 -18.93
C ASN A 190 -10.04 29.93 -19.89
N GLU A 191 -9.67 29.52 -21.10
CA GLU A 191 -9.15 30.46 -22.10
C GLU A 191 -10.24 31.37 -22.66
N THR A 192 -11.50 30.91 -22.77
CA THR A 192 -12.61 31.81 -23.13
C THR A 192 -12.95 32.79 -22.01
N ASP A 193 -13.00 32.36 -20.75
CA ASP A 193 -13.21 33.27 -19.61
C ASP A 193 -12.04 34.27 -19.44
N ALA A 194 -10.78 33.83 -19.65
CA ALA A 194 -9.61 34.72 -19.58
C ALA A 194 -9.53 35.73 -20.73
N LEU A 195 -9.85 35.32 -21.96
CA LEU A 195 -9.94 36.23 -23.10
C LEU A 195 -11.10 37.22 -22.92
N MET A 196 -12.25 36.76 -22.40
CA MET A 196 -13.39 37.64 -22.07
C MET A 196 -13.08 38.61 -20.91
N ALA A 197 -12.16 38.26 -20.00
CA ALA A 197 -11.67 39.20 -18.98
C ALA A 197 -10.77 40.29 -19.59
N LEU A 198 -9.93 39.95 -20.57
CA LEU A 198 -9.12 40.94 -21.32
C LEU A 198 -10.00 41.84 -22.20
N LEU A 199 -10.98 41.27 -22.91
CA LEU A 199 -11.92 42.03 -23.76
C LEU A 199 -12.93 42.85 -22.95
N GLY A 200 -13.34 42.37 -21.78
CA GLY A 200 -14.28 43.05 -20.88
C GLY A 200 -13.65 44.05 -19.92
N GLY A 201 -12.33 44.02 -19.73
CA GLY A 201 -11.58 44.92 -18.86
C GLY A 201 -11.44 46.36 -19.38
N GLY A 202 -11.91 46.64 -20.60
CA GLY A 202 -11.87 47.98 -21.20
C GLY A 202 -12.99 48.93 -20.76
N ASP A 203 -14.02 48.45 -20.07
CA ASP A 203 -15.14 49.27 -19.56
C ASP A 203 -14.78 49.96 -18.21
N ASP A 204 -13.53 50.43 -18.13
CA ASP A 204 -13.05 51.29 -17.05
C ASP A 204 -13.89 52.58 -17.06
N GLY A 205 -14.47 52.92 -15.90
CA GLY A 205 -15.49 53.97 -15.76
C GLY A 205 -14.96 55.40 -15.92
N TYR A 206 -14.38 55.72 -17.08
CA TYR A 206 -13.81 57.04 -17.41
C TYR A 206 -14.91 58.06 -17.72
N SER A 207 -15.70 58.38 -16.69
CA SER A 207 -16.67 59.48 -16.69
C SER A 207 -15.91 60.82 -16.64
N GLY A 208 -15.23 61.15 -17.75
CA GLY A 208 -14.24 62.21 -17.85
C GLY A 208 -14.21 62.87 -19.23
N ASP A 209 -15.13 63.83 -19.41
CA ASP A 209 -15.19 64.89 -20.43
C ASP A 209 -15.18 64.53 -21.93
N ASN A 210 -16.34 64.75 -22.55
CA ASN A 210 -16.63 64.53 -23.98
C ASN A 210 -15.87 65.53 -24.91
N ALA A 211 -14.60 65.28 -25.24
CA ALA A 211 -13.82 66.23 -26.04
C ALA A 211 -12.90 65.66 -27.14
N SER A 212 -12.62 64.35 -27.21
CA SER A 212 -11.56 63.81 -28.09
C SER A 212 -11.87 62.44 -28.74
N GLN A 213 -13.15 62.12 -28.93
CA GLN A 213 -13.61 60.82 -29.46
C GLN A 213 -14.16 60.95 -30.90
N GLU A 214 -13.29 61.34 -31.84
CA GLU A 214 -13.67 61.53 -33.26
C GLU A 214 -12.51 61.16 -34.23
N ASN A 215 -11.59 60.28 -33.82
CA ASN A 215 -10.34 60.05 -34.57
C ASN A 215 -9.73 58.63 -34.40
N TYR A 216 -10.54 57.61 -34.07
CA TYR A 216 -10.10 56.23 -33.80
C TYR A 216 -10.80 55.15 -34.66
N ASP A 217 -11.51 55.56 -35.71
CA ASP A 217 -12.35 54.67 -36.56
C ASP A 217 -11.57 53.87 -37.63
N ASP A 218 -10.23 53.93 -37.68
CA ASP A 218 -9.40 53.39 -38.79
C ASP A 218 -8.34 52.35 -38.34
N GLN A 219 -8.60 51.61 -37.24
CA GLN A 219 -7.78 50.46 -36.80
C GLN A 219 -8.60 49.16 -36.70
N GLY A 220 -9.40 48.86 -37.73
CA GLY A 220 -10.20 47.63 -37.82
C GLY A 220 -9.41 46.36 -38.17
N THR A 221 -8.28 46.10 -37.50
CA THR A 221 -7.37 44.97 -37.81
C THR A 221 -7.09 44.02 -36.64
N ASP A 222 -7.29 44.46 -35.40
CA ASP A 222 -6.69 43.76 -34.26
C ASP A 222 -7.59 42.62 -33.72
N ASP A 223 -8.91 42.72 -33.92
CA ASP A 223 -9.88 41.65 -33.60
C ASP A 223 -9.56 40.33 -34.32
N ASP A 224 -9.12 40.38 -35.58
CA ASP A 224 -8.74 39.21 -36.37
C ASP A 224 -7.50 38.51 -35.78
N VAL A 225 -6.60 39.25 -35.14
CA VAL A 225 -5.39 38.70 -34.50
C VAL A 225 -5.80 37.86 -33.29
N TYR A 226 -6.62 38.42 -32.37
CA TYR A 226 -7.09 37.70 -31.19
C TYR A 226 -7.95 36.48 -31.54
N ALA A 227 -8.80 36.59 -32.57
CA ALA A 227 -9.56 35.44 -33.09
C ALA A 227 -8.63 34.33 -33.62
N SER A 228 -7.51 34.69 -34.25
CA SER A 228 -6.52 33.72 -34.74
C SER A 228 -5.75 33.02 -33.61
N GLU A 229 -5.37 33.73 -32.54
CA GLU A 229 -4.70 33.14 -31.38
C GLU A 229 -5.64 32.22 -30.58
N MET A 230 -6.88 32.64 -30.34
CA MET A 230 -7.90 31.81 -29.69
C MET A 230 -8.13 30.51 -30.46
N LEU A 231 -8.19 30.57 -31.80
CA LEU A 231 -8.29 29.39 -32.66
C LEU A 231 -7.04 28.51 -32.57
N LEU A 232 -5.84 29.10 -32.50
CA LEU A 232 -4.57 28.38 -32.41
C LEU A 232 -4.43 27.59 -31.10
N VAL A 233 -4.74 28.19 -29.94
CA VAL A 233 -4.61 27.49 -28.66
C VAL A 233 -5.77 26.50 -28.44
N THR A 234 -7.00 26.85 -28.86
CA THR A 234 -8.12 25.90 -28.95
C THR A 234 -7.77 24.68 -29.81
N ALA A 235 -7.08 24.88 -30.94
CA ALA A 235 -6.60 23.80 -31.79
C ALA A 235 -5.48 22.99 -31.11
N THR A 236 -4.55 23.65 -30.41
CA THR A 236 -3.45 22.99 -29.67
C THR A 236 -3.98 22.10 -28.55
N CYS A 237 -4.90 22.58 -27.70
CA CYS A 237 -5.53 21.78 -26.65
C CYS A 237 -6.32 20.59 -27.22
N LYS A 238 -7.05 20.78 -28.33
CA LYS A 238 -7.74 19.69 -29.04
C LYS A 238 -6.78 18.67 -29.64
N GLU A 239 -5.68 19.12 -30.24
CA GLU A 239 -4.74 18.24 -30.94
C GLU A 239 -3.83 17.49 -29.95
N MET A 240 -3.42 18.08 -28.81
CA MET A 240 -2.73 17.34 -27.74
C MET A 240 -3.58 16.16 -27.23
N PHE A 241 -4.87 16.42 -26.93
CA PHE A 241 -5.81 15.36 -26.53
C PHE A 241 -5.98 14.30 -27.63
N ARG A 242 -6.13 14.73 -28.88
CA ARG A 242 -6.33 13.85 -30.05
C ARG A 242 -5.09 13.00 -30.39
N GLN A 243 -3.89 13.54 -30.24
CA GLN A 243 -2.64 12.87 -30.63
C GLN A 243 -2.16 11.85 -29.59
N VAL A 244 -2.48 12.01 -28.30
CA VAL A 244 -1.93 11.10 -27.27
C VAL A 244 -3.00 10.45 -26.39
N MET A 245 -3.95 11.19 -25.83
CA MET A 245 -4.97 10.58 -24.96
C MET A 245 -5.92 9.66 -25.72
N VAL A 246 -6.32 10.02 -26.94
CA VAL A 246 -7.15 9.14 -27.78
C VAL A 246 -6.40 7.84 -28.18
N PRO A 247 -5.16 7.86 -28.71
CA PRO A 247 -4.41 6.63 -28.99
C PRO A 247 -4.11 5.77 -27.75
N VAL A 248 -3.65 6.36 -26.64
CA VAL A 248 -3.36 5.60 -25.40
C VAL A 248 -4.65 4.97 -24.86
N GLY A 249 -5.75 5.71 -24.81
CA GLY A 249 -7.04 5.21 -24.36
C GLY A 249 -7.63 4.13 -25.28
N LEU A 250 -7.53 4.29 -26.60
CA LEU A 250 -7.97 3.29 -27.57
C LEU A 250 -7.13 2.01 -27.48
N ILE A 251 -5.81 2.10 -27.45
CA ILE A 251 -4.92 0.92 -27.38
C ILE A 251 -5.13 0.17 -26.05
N THR A 252 -5.19 0.89 -24.93
CA THR A 252 -5.28 0.25 -23.61
C THR A 252 -6.70 -0.27 -23.31
N GLY A 253 -7.74 0.45 -23.76
CA GLY A 253 -9.13 0.04 -23.66
C GLY A 253 -9.47 -1.14 -24.58
N ALA A 254 -9.19 -1.02 -25.88
CA ALA A 254 -9.45 -2.09 -26.85
C ALA A 254 -8.55 -3.31 -26.59
N GLY A 255 -7.29 -3.12 -26.17
CA GLY A 255 -6.41 -4.19 -25.73
C GLY A 255 -6.97 -4.95 -24.53
N SER A 256 -7.48 -4.25 -23.51
CA SER A 256 -8.11 -4.88 -22.35
C SER A 256 -9.38 -5.65 -22.73
N LEU A 257 -10.23 -5.09 -23.59
CA LEU A 257 -11.42 -5.79 -24.12
C LEU A 257 -11.05 -7.01 -24.96
N LEU A 258 -10.02 -6.93 -25.80
CA LEU A 258 -9.50 -8.05 -26.59
C LEU A 258 -8.97 -9.17 -25.67
N ALA A 259 -8.20 -8.82 -24.64
CA ALA A 259 -7.69 -9.78 -23.67
C ALA A 259 -8.82 -10.46 -22.87
N LEU A 260 -9.85 -9.71 -22.45
CA LEU A 260 -11.06 -10.26 -21.84
C LEU A 260 -11.84 -11.16 -22.82
N GLY A 261 -11.84 -10.83 -24.12
CA GLY A 261 -12.35 -11.67 -25.20
C GLY A 261 -11.60 -13.00 -25.31
N ILE A 262 -10.28 -12.98 -25.39
CA ILE A 262 -9.39 -14.16 -25.44
C ILE A 262 -9.61 -15.04 -24.19
N LEU A 263 -9.66 -14.45 -22.99
CA LEU A 263 -9.97 -15.13 -21.73
C LEU A 263 -11.34 -15.83 -21.78
N ARG A 264 -12.38 -15.13 -22.25
CA ARG A 264 -13.75 -15.66 -22.36
C ARG A 264 -13.87 -16.76 -23.43
N GLN A 265 -13.15 -16.63 -24.54
CA GLN A 265 -13.10 -17.64 -25.60
C GLN A 265 -12.38 -18.91 -25.12
N HIS A 266 -11.22 -18.77 -24.48
CA HIS A 266 -10.48 -19.91 -23.94
C HIS A 266 -11.28 -20.62 -22.83
N GLN A 267 -11.92 -19.87 -21.93
CA GLN A 267 -12.79 -20.45 -20.90
C GLN A 267 -13.96 -21.26 -21.51
N ARG A 268 -14.56 -20.79 -22.62
CA ARG A 268 -15.61 -21.51 -23.36
C ARG A 268 -15.07 -22.78 -24.04
N SER A 269 -13.91 -22.72 -24.68
CA SER A 269 -13.28 -23.89 -25.32
C SER A 269 -12.92 -24.97 -24.29
N TYR A 270 -12.36 -24.57 -23.15
CA TYR A 270 -12.00 -25.48 -22.06
C TYR A 270 -13.23 -26.15 -21.42
N GLY A 271 -14.34 -25.41 -21.27
CA GLY A 271 -15.62 -25.99 -20.85
C GLY A 271 -16.11 -27.08 -21.81
N LYS A 272 -16.17 -26.78 -23.11
CA LYS A 272 -16.58 -27.77 -24.14
C LYS A 272 -15.72 -29.04 -24.16
N MET A 273 -14.43 -28.94 -23.84
CA MET A 273 -13.55 -30.12 -23.71
C MET A 273 -13.83 -30.95 -22.46
N ARG A 274 -14.30 -30.33 -21.37
CA ARG A 274 -14.66 -31.01 -20.11
C ARG A 274 -15.99 -31.76 -20.23
N ASP A 275 -16.96 -31.16 -20.92
CA ASP A 275 -18.30 -31.73 -21.07
C ASP A 275 -18.34 -32.85 -22.13
N GLY A 276 -17.32 -32.92 -23.00
CA GLY A 276 -17.13 -33.99 -23.98
C GLY A 276 -16.65 -35.30 -23.32
N ALA A 277 -17.60 -36.14 -22.91
CA ALA A 277 -17.38 -37.39 -22.16
C ALA A 277 -16.65 -38.51 -22.96
N LYS A 278 -15.37 -38.28 -23.29
CA LYS A 278 -14.30 -39.24 -23.63
C LYS A 278 -13.03 -38.42 -23.96
N VAL A 279 -12.36 -37.89 -22.93
CA VAL A 279 -11.03 -37.27 -23.13
C VAL A 279 -10.02 -38.38 -23.45
N PRO A 280 -9.42 -38.43 -24.66
CA PRO A 280 -8.47 -39.48 -24.99
C PRO A 280 -7.17 -39.27 -24.20
N LEU A 281 -6.58 -40.37 -23.71
CA LEU A 281 -5.41 -40.35 -22.81
C LEU A 281 -4.14 -39.69 -23.40
N MET A 282 -4.13 -39.40 -24.71
CA MET A 282 -3.05 -38.70 -25.42
C MET A 282 -3.06 -37.17 -25.27
N ALA A 283 -4.03 -36.58 -24.56
CA ALA A 283 -4.16 -35.12 -24.38
C ALA A 283 -3.09 -34.48 -23.44
N GLN A 284 -1.88 -35.05 -23.36
CA GLN A 284 -0.74 -34.50 -22.61
C GLN A 284 0.19 -33.59 -23.45
N SER A 285 -0.04 -33.46 -24.76
CA SER A 285 0.75 -32.52 -25.57
C SER A 285 0.40 -31.06 -25.19
N PRO A 286 1.39 -30.13 -25.16
CA PRO A 286 1.16 -28.76 -24.67
C PRO A 286 0.82 -27.66 -25.70
N PRO A 287 0.52 -27.89 -27.01
CA PRO A 287 0.51 -26.81 -28.01
C PRO A 287 -0.60 -25.76 -27.77
N CYS A 288 -1.69 -26.11 -27.10
CA CYS A 288 -2.76 -25.17 -26.75
C CYS A 288 -2.31 -24.05 -25.81
N PHE A 289 -1.23 -24.23 -25.03
CA PHE A 289 -0.81 -23.25 -24.03
C PHE A 289 -0.17 -22.00 -24.66
N TYR A 290 0.70 -22.20 -25.67
CA TYR A 290 1.30 -21.10 -26.43
C TYR A 290 0.24 -20.23 -27.12
N SER A 291 -0.78 -20.87 -27.71
CA SER A 291 -1.90 -20.19 -28.37
C SER A 291 -2.74 -19.30 -27.45
N PHE A 292 -2.55 -19.36 -26.13
CA PHE A 292 -3.31 -18.60 -25.15
C PHE A 292 -2.46 -17.61 -24.36
N TYR A 293 -1.32 -18.04 -23.81
CA TYR A 293 -0.46 -17.14 -23.02
C TYR A 293 0.32 -16.15 -23.87
N LEU A 294 0.75 -16.52 -25.08
CA LEU A 294 1.56 -15.63 -25.91
C LEU A 294 0.75 -14.42 -26.45
N PRO A 295 -0.51 -14.57 -26.93
CA PRO A 295 -1.36 -13.43 -27.25
C PRO A 295 -1.67 -12.54 -26.05
N LEU A 296 -1.95 -13.11 -24.86
CA LEU A 296 -2.20 -12.31 -23.66
C LEU A 296 -0.95 -11.54 -23.20
N LEU A 297 0.23 -12.17 -23.25
CA LEU A 297 1.50 -11.54 -22.90
C LEU A 297 1.83 -10.41 -23.89
N PHE A 298 1.65 -10.64 -25.20
CA PHE A 298 1.79 -9.62 -26.23
C PHE A 298 0.84 -8.42 -26.02
N VAL A 299 -0.45 -8.68 -25.79
CA VAL A 299 -1.44 -7.61 -25.52
C VAL A 299 -1.10 -6.85 -24.23
N SER A 300 -0.70 -7.53 -23.15
CA SER A 300 -0.26 -6.83 -21.94
C SER A 300 1.04 -6.03 -22.13
N GLY A 301 1.94 -6.49 -23.00
CA GLY A 301 3.15 -5.75 -23.40
C GLY A 301 2.84 -4.50 -24.22
N LEU A 302 1.87 -4.56 -25.14
CA LEU A 302 1.37 -3.39 -25.87
C LEU A 302 0.66 -2.38 -24.96
N ILE A 303 -0.16 -2.84 -24.01
CA ILE A 303 -0.81 -1.99 -23.01
C ILE A 303 0.24 -1.28 -22.15
N LEU A 304 1.27 -2.01 -21.68
CA LEU A 304 2.36 -1.44 -20.92
C LEU A 304 3.14 -0.40 -21.73
N ALA A 305 3.61 -0.76 -22.93
CA ALA A 305 4.36 0.16 -23.80
C ALA A 305 3.56 1.41 -24.18
N ALA A 306 2.25 1.30 -24.42
CA ALA A 306 1.38 2.44 -24.69
C ALA A 306 1.27 3.38 -23.47
N TRP A 307 1.17 2.82 -22.25
CA TRP A 307 1.18 3.63 -21.03
C TRP A 307 2.53 4.30 -20.78
N THR A 308 3.64 3.57 -20.88
CA THR A 308 4.99 4.14 -20.70
C THR A 308 5.26 5.26 -21.71
N VAL A 309 4.91 5.06 -22.98
CA VAL A 309 5.04 6.11 -24.02
C VAL A 309 4.12 7.30 -23.74
N GLY A 310 2.87 7.06 -23.30
CA GLY A 310 1.95 8.13 -22.91
C GLY A 310 2.47 8.96 -21.74
N ILE A 311 2.96 8.32 -20.67
CA ILE A 311 3.53 8.99 -19.50
C ILE A 311 4.78 9.78 -19.89
N VAL A 312 5.69 9.22 -20.70
CA VAL A 312 6.91 9.91 -21.15
C VAL A 312 6.60 11.11 -22.07
N LEU A 313 5.68 10.97 -23.02
CA LEU A 313 5.40 12.03 -24.00
C LEU A 313 4.46 13.14 -23.49
N VAL A 314 3.55 12.82 -22.55
CA VAL A 314 2.58 13.78 -22.00
C VAL A 314 3.02 14.31 -20.65
N MET A 315 3.39 13.44 -19.70
CA MET A 315 3.48 13.79 -18.28
C MET A 315 4.88 14.14 -17.80
N LEU A 316 5.90 13.60 -18.47
CA LEU A 316 7.32 13.82 -18.15
C LEU A 316 8.00 14.76 -19.16
N ARG A 317 7.24 15.33 -20.11
CA ARG A 317 7.76 16.36 -21.01
C ARG A 317 7.72 17.71 -20.28
N PRO A 318 8.86 18.35 -19.97
CA PRO A 318 8.86 19.63 -19.28
C PRO A 318 8.22 20.71 -20.16
N ARG A 319 7.56 21.67 -19.51
CA ARG A 319 7.05 22.90 -20.12
C ARG A 319 8.23 23.68 -20.72
N SER A 320 8.06 24.21 -21.93
CA SER A 320 9.04 25.12 -22.54
C SER A 320 8.95 26.50 -21.88
N ASN A 321 10.10 27.06 -21.49
CA ASN A 321 10.19 28.30 -20.71
C ASN A 321 9.54 29.51 -21.41
N ASP A 322 9.53 29.55 -22.75
CA ASP A 322 9.09 30.71 -23.54
C ASP A 322 7.56 30.92 -23.61
N SER A 323 6.77 30.24 -22.76
CA SER A 323 5.30 30.39 -22.75
C SER A 323 4.72 30.48 -21.34
N ASP A 324 4.29 31.68 -20.95
CA ASP A 324 3.66 31.96 -19.65
C ASP A 324 2.23 31.40 -19.50
N ASN A 325 1.56 31.09 -20.61
CA ASN A 325 0.28 30.37 -20.59
C ASN A 325 0.45 28.97 -19.94
N PRO A 326 -0.24 28.66 -18.83
CA PRO A 326 -0.10 27.38 -18.12
C PRO A 326 -0.68 26.17 -18.87
N TYR A 327 -1.54 26.39 -19.87
CA TYR A 327 -2.24 25.32 -20.59
C TYR A 327 -1.49 24.81 -21.84
N THR A 328 -0.32 25.38 -22.18
CA THR A 328 0.50 24.95 -23.33
C THR A 328 1.10 23.55 -23.17
N SER A 329 1.11 22.99 -21.95
CA SER A 329 1.51 21.62 -21.69
C SER A 329 0.44 20.85 -20.94
N LEU A 330 0.04 19.70 -21.49
CA LEU A 330 -0.75 18.70 -20.78
C LEU A 330 0.08 17.88 -19.76
N ALA A 331 1.34 18.30 -19.52
CA ALA A 331 2.15 17.78 -18.42
C ALA A 331 1.47 18.11 -17.09
N ALA A 332 1.01 17.05 -16.41
CA ALA A 332 0.56 17.12 -15.03
C ALA A 332 1.73 17.33 -14.03
N VAL A 333 2.90 17.77 -14.51
CA VAL A 333 4.06 18.20 -13.73
C VAL A 333 4.50 19.55 -14.28
N ASP A 334 4.54 20.58 -13.43
CA ASP A 334 4.99 21.92 -13.84
C ASP A 334 6.51 22.00 -14.02
N ALA A 335 7.02 23.16 -14.46
CA ALA A 335 8.46 23.39 -14.61
C ALA A 335 9.24 23.32 -13.27
N MET A 336 8.54 23.32 -12.13
CA MET A 336 9.08 23.24 -10.77
C MET A 336 8.89 21.86 -10.13
N GLY A 337 8.50 20.83 -10.89
CA GLY A 337 8.36 19.46 -10.42
C GLY A 337 7.11 19.18 -9.58
N ARG A 338 6.16 20.12 -9.50
CA ARG A 338 4.90 20.00 -8.77
C ARG A 338 3.85 19.28 -9.62
N VAL A 339 3.07 18.38 -9.01
CA VAL A 339 1.95 17.74 -9.71
C VAL A 339 0.82 18.77 -9.83
N GLY A 340 0.64 19.33 -11.02
CA GLY A 340 -0.33 20.40 -11.29
C GLY A 340 -1.76 19.90 -11.50
N ASP A 341 -2.61 20.80 -12.01
CA ASP A 341 -4.07 20.69 -12.15
C ASP A 341 -4.61 19.36 -12.72
N ASN A 342 -3.81 18.68 -13.55
CA ASN A 342 -4.12 17.36 -14.12
C ASN A 342 -3.74 16.16 -13.22
N ALA A 343 -3.70 16.35 -11.90
CA ALA A 343 -3.38 15.32 -10.91
C ALA A 343 -4.18 14.02 -11.10
N ASN A 344 -5.50 14.10 -11.34
CA ASN A 344 -6.36 12.93 -11.61
C ASN A 344 -5.80 12.07 -12.76
N LEU A 345 -5.47 12.71 -13.88
CA LEU A 345 -4.95 12.05 -15.08
C LEU A 345 -3.59 11.39 -14.80
N TYR A 346 -2.70 12.09 -14.09
CA TYR A 346 -1.39 11.58 -13.66
C TYR A 346 -1.50 10.29 -12.85
N TYR A 347 -2.23 10.33 -11.71
CA TYR A 347 -2.34 9.17 -10.84
C TYR A 347 -3.05 8.00 -11.53
N LEU A 348 -4.09 8.26 -12.34
CA LEU A 348 -4.79 7.23 -13.12
C LEU A 348 -3.87 6.53 -14.14
N SER A 349 -2.98 7.29 -14.78
CA SER A 349 -2.03 6.73 -15.76
C SER A 349 -0.98 5.85 -15.07
N TRP A 350 -0.40 6.31 -13.97
CA TRP A 350 0.53 5.51 -13.16
C TRP A 350 -0.11 4.26 -12.56
N ILE A 351 -1.36 4.35 -12.07
CA ILE A 351 -2.11 3.16 -11.59
C ILE A 351 -2.35 2.17 -12.74
N SER A 352 -2.70 2.66 -13.93
CA SER A 352 -2.94 1.82 -15.11
C SER A 352 -1.65 1.14 -15.60
N GLU A 353 -0.52 1.85 -15.59
CA GLU A 353 0.81 1.28 -15.89
C GLU A 353 1.23 0.25 -14.83
N LEU A 354 1.02 0.52 -13.54
CA LEU A 354 1.28 -0.43 -12.45
C LEU A 354 0.48 -1.73 -12.61
N LEU A 355 -0.80 -1.63 -12.99
CA LEU A 355 -1.64 -2.78 -13.30
C LEU A 355 -1.17 -3.53 -14.56
N ALA A 356 -0.69 -2.81 -15.58
CA ALA A 356 -0.10 -3.39 -16.79
C ALA A 356 1.23 -4.13 -16.49
N MET A 357 2.11 -3.55 -15.70
CA MET A 357 3.33 -4.20 -15.19
C MET A 357 3.01 -5.44 -14.37
N LEU A 358 2.03 -5.36 -13.45
CA LEU A 358 1.62 -6.49 -12.61
C LEU A 358 1.06 -7.64 -13.45
N ILE A 359 0.18 -7.37 -14.42
CA ILE A 359 -0.39 -8.44 -15.25
C ILE A 359 0.64 -9.04 -16.22
N PHE A 360 1.53 -8.22 -16.80
CA PHE A 360 2.65 -8.69 -17.62
C PHE A 360 3.60 -9.58 -16.81
N TYR A 361 3.96 -9.18 -15.59
CA TYR A 361 4.76 -9.98 -14.66
C TYR A 361 4.10 -11.32 -14.30
N LEU A 362 2.79 -11.32 -14.04
CA LEU A 362 2.04 -12.54 -13.71
C LEU A 362 1.94 -13.50 -14.91
N LEU A 363 1.71 -12.99 -16.12
CA LEU A 363 1.63 -13.77 -17.36
C LEU A 363 3.02 -14.31 -17.76
N GLY A 364 4.05 -13.46 -17.78
CA GLY A 364 5.44 -13.87 -18.05
C GLY A 364 5.95 -14.86 -17.00
N GLY A 365 5.67 -14.60 -15.72
CA GLY A 365 5.98 -15.50 -14.61
C GLY A 365 5.21 -16.82 -14.64
N ALA A 366 4.10 -16.94 -15.39
CA ALA A 366 3.43 -18.20 -15.66
C ALA A 366 4.06 -18.92 -16.88
N PHE A 367 4.30 -18.19 -17.98
CA PHE A 367 4.93 -18.66 -19.20
C PHE A 367 6.32 -19.27 -18.95
N VAL A 368 7.20 -18.55 -18.26
CA VAL A 368 8.56 -19.01 -17.90
C VAL A 368 8.51 -20.27 -17.03
N ARG A 369 7.52 -20.37 -16.13
CA ARG A 369 7.32 -21.56 -15.27
C ARG A 369 6.97 -22.82 -16.08
N GLN A 370 6.22 -22.70 -17.17
CA GLN A 370 5.76 -23.85 -17.95
C GLN A 370 6.70 -24.25 -19.09
N HIS A 371 7.45 -23.31 -19.67
CA HIS A 371 8.32 -23.60 -20.83
C HIS A 371 9.80 -23.61 -20.49
N TRP A 372 10.28 -22.63 -19.71
CA TRP A 372 11.71 -22.47 -19.46
C TRP A 372 12.22 -23.47 -18.41
N LEU A 373 11.42 -23.78 -17.39
CA LEU A 373 11.81 -24.75 -16.38
C LEU A 373 12.01 -26.16 -16.98
N PRO A 374 11.05 -26.75 -17.75
CA PRO A 374 11.28 -28.05 -18.37
C PRO A 374 12.41 -28.06 -19.40
N MET A 375 12.66 -26.95 -20.10
CA MET A 375 13.77 -26.85 -21.07
C MET A 375 15.15 -26.87 -20.39
N ILE A 376 15.25 -26.38 -19.15
CA ILE A 376 16.48 -26.39 -18.34
C ILE A 376 16.63 -27.68 -17.53
N THR A 377 15.51 -28.28 -17.08
CA THR A 377 15.55 -29.53 -16.28
C THR A 377 15.43 -30.80 -17.10
N ALA A 378 15.12 -30.72 -18.40
CA ALA A 378 15.28 -31.85 -19.30
C ALA A 378 16.77 -32.24 -19.28
N PRO A 379 17.13 -33.47 -18.87
CA PRO A 379 18.51 -33.90 -18.96
C PRO A 379 18.92 -33.79 -20.43
N ALA A 380 20.00 -33.05 -20.70
CA ALA A 380 20.55 -32.95 -22.05
C ALA A 380 20.69 -34.38 -22.58
N ALA A 381 20.01 -34.68 -23.69
CA ALA A 381 19.86 -36.04 -24.21
C ALA A 381 21.18 -36.52 -24.80
N GLY A 382 22.14 -36.78 -23.92
CA GLY A 382 23.42 -37.37 -24.23
C GLY A 382 23.16 -38.63 -25.02
N THR A 383 23.71 -38.68 -26.23
CA THR A 383 23.51 -39.76 -27.17
C THR A 383 24.03 -41.05 -26.56
N MET A 384 23.12 -41.80 -25.91
CA MET A 384 23.36 -43.19 -25.53
C MET A 384 23.51 -43.98 -26.82
N SER A 385 24.75 -44.00 -27.33
CA SER A 385 25.16 -44.77 -28.48
C SER A 385 24.64 -46.19 -28.29
N ALA A 386 23.77 -46.63 -29.21
CA ALA A 386 23.08 -47.89 -29.08
C ALA A 386 24.12 -49.01 -28.97
N ALA A 387 24.20 -49.64 -27.80
CA ALA A 387 25.11 -50.75 -27.58
C ALA A 387 24.77 -51.85 -28.61
N PRO A 388 25.72 -52.29 -29.45
CA PRO A 388 25.44 -53.28 -30.49
C PRO A 388 24.99 -54.59 -29.82
N PRO A 389 24.04 -55.34 -30.43
CA PRO A 389 23.48 -56.53 -29.81
C PRO A 389 24.56 -57.61 -29.65
N VAL A 390 24.82 -58.01 -28.41
CA VAL A 390 25.81 -59.04 -28.07
C VAL A 390 25.28 -60.41 -28.49
N THR A 391 25.75 -60.92 -29.63
CA THR A 391 25.57 -62.32 -30.02
C THR A 391 26.60 -63.20 -29.32
N SER A 392 26.13 -64.23 -28.63
CA SER A 392 26.97 -65.13 -27.85
C SER A 392 27.58 -66.25 -28.72
N ASN A 393 28.91 -66.30 -28.82
CA ASN A 393 29.64 -67.51 -29.22
C ASN A 393 31.02 -67.54 -28.54
N PRO A 394 31.40 -68.61 -27.80
CA PRO A 394 32.65 -68.63 -27.03
C PRO A 394 33.77 -69.44 -27.69
N SER A 395 34.79 -68.78 -28.25
CA SER A 395 36.07 -69.46 -28.54
C SER A 395 37.29 -68.54 -28.60
N THR A 396 38.30 -68.93 -27.80
CA THR A 396 39.77 -68.86 -28.07
C THR A 396 40.51 -67.52 -28.29
N VAL A 397 41.37 -67.23 -27.29
CA VAL A 397 42.85 -67.06 -27.43
C VAL A 397 43.48 -65.68 -27.83
N SER A 398 44.53 -65.34 -27.05
CA SER A 398 45.70 -64.45 -27.30
C SER A 398 45.54 -62.94 -27.61
N ALA A 399 45.85 -62.13 -26.59
CA ALA A 399 47.02 -61.23 -26.50
C ALA A 399 47.48 -60.35 -27.71
N ALA A 400 47.28 -59.03 -27.58
CA ALA A 400 48.25 -57.94 -27.75
C ALA A 400 47.56 -56.62 -27.30
N SER A 401 48.10 -55.67 -26.50
CA SER A 401 49.45 -55.20 -26.21
C SER A 401 50.03 -54.12 -27.15
N SER A 402 49.39 -52.95 -27.20
CA SER A 402 49.99 -51.63 -27.53
C SER A 402 48.91 -50.52 -27.48
N ALA A 403 49.20 -49.22 -27.32
CA ALA A 403 50.32 -48.52 -26.66
C ALA A 403 49.98 -47.01 -26.55
N PHE A 404 50.55 -46.31 -25.54
CA PHE A 404 50.81 -44.84 -25.51
C PHE A 404 49.61 -43.85 -25.51
N LEU A 405 49.70 -42.61 -24.98
CA LEU A 405 50.51 -42.06 -23.86
C LEU A 405 50.02 -40.63 -23.47
N HIS A 406 50.06 -40.28 -22.18
CA HIS A 406 50.23 -38.90 -21.64
C HIS A 406 49.16 -37.81 -22.01
N ILE A 407 49.06 -36.62 -21.40
CA ILE A 407 49.94 -35.84 -20.49
C ILE A 407 49.24 -35.49 -19.14
N GLN A 408 50.08 -35.28 -18.12
CA GLN A 408 49.86 -35.08 -16.67
C GLN A 408 49.75 -33.60 -16.22
N LYS A 409 48.97 -33.34 -15.16
CA LYS A 409 49.20 -32.40 -14.00
C LYS A 409 48.02 -32.53 -13.01
N HIS A 410 48.15 -32.85 -11.72
CA HIS A 410 48.81 -32.16 -10.57
C HIS A 410 48.15 -30.83 -10.16
N ALA A 411 47.92 -30.50 -8.88
CA ALA A 411 47.96 -31.22 -7.58
C ALA A 411 47.21 -30.36 -6.52
N LEU A 412 46.92 -30.70 -5.24
CA LEU A 412 47.16 -31.82 -4.30
C LEU A 412 45.78 -32.34 -3.75
N ALA A 413 45.56 -33.46 -3.04
CA ALA A 413 46.36 -34.46 -2.29
C ALA A 413 46.55 -34.24 -0.75
N GLY A 414 45.74 -34.94 0.09
CA GLY A 414 45.90 -35.10 1.55
C GLY A 414 44.58 -35.38 2.31
N SER A 415 44.45 -36.34 3.24
CA SER A 415 45.33 -37.49 3.53
C SER A 415 44.59 -38.62 4.29
N HIS A 416 45.10 -39.85 4.19
CA HIS A 416 44.79 -41.09 4.96
C HIS A 416 43.34 -41.44 5.37
N MET A 417 42.91 -42.64 4.98
CA MET A 417 42.12 -43.52 5.86
C MET A 417 42.70 -44.95 5.83
N ILE A 418 42.55 -45.69 6.93
CA ILE A 418 43.23 -46.97 7.18
C ILE A 418 42.44 -48.13 6.55
N SER A 419 43.17 -49.08 5.95
CA SER A 419 42.61 -50.33 5.44
C SER A 419 42.47 -51.37 6.55
N THR A 420 41.24 -51.78 6.87
CA THR A 420 40.94 -52.98 7.68
C THR A 420 40.06 -53.92 6.87
N LYS A 421 40.65 -55.02 6.40
CA LYS A 421 40.03 -55.98 5.49
C LYS A 421 39.15 -56.99 6.26
N GLY A 422 37.90 -56.63 6.52
CA GLY A 422 36.91 -57.51 7.15
C GLY A 422 36.12 -58.33 6.11
N SER A 423 36.30 -59.65 6.12
CA SER A 423 35.47 -60.58 5.33
C SER A 423 34.17 -60.88 6.10
N MET A 424 33.03 -60.83 5.43
CA MET A 424 31.77 -61.40 5.93
C MET A 424 30.91 -61.92 4.77
N ASP A 425 30.17 -63.00 5.04
CA ASP A 425 29.73 -63.93 4.02
C ASP A 425 28.38 -63.61 3.37
N ASN A 426 28.25 -64.02 2.10
CA ASN A 426 27.00 -63.98 1.35
C ASN A 426 25.97 -64.93 1.98
N SER A 427 25.05 -64.38 2.78
CA SER A 427 23.84 -65.08 3.23
C SER A 427 22.64 -64.62 2.38
N LEU A 428 22.01 -65.54 1.65
CA LEU A 428 20.85 -65.23 0.82
C LEU A 428 19.65 -64.85 1.69
N LEU A 429 19.07 -63.68 1.45
CA LEU A 429 17.68 -63.38 1.80
C LEU A 429 16.84 -63.33 0.52
N GLN A 430 16.14 -64.43 0.25
CA GLN A 430 15.05 -64.44 -0.73
C GLN A 430 13.94 -63.52 -0.24
N PHE A 431 13.74 -62.38 -0.89
CA PHE A 431 12.52 -61.60 -0.71
C PHE A 431 11.35 -62.35 -1.32
N SER A 432 10.43 -62.82 -0.47
CA SER A 432 9.19 -63.46 -0.90
C SER A 432 8.33 -62.46 -1.67
N SER A 433 7.77 -62.90 -2.81
CA SER A 433 6.86 -62.08 -3.62
C SER A 433 5.52 -61.89 -2.89
N VAL A 434 5.40 -60.79 -2.13
CA VAL A 434 4.13 -60.38 -1.52
C VAL A 434 3.15 -60.00 -2.63
N SER A 435 1.95 -60.58 -2.60
CA SER A 435 0.91 -60.30 -3.59
C SER A 435 0.39 -58.86 -3.46
N SER A 436 0.21 -58.20 -4.60
CA SER A 436 -0.24 -56.81 -4.67
C SER A 436 -1.73 -56.67 -4.33
N MET A 437 -2.05 -56.26 -3.10
CA MET A 437 -3.36 -55.70 -2.75
C MET A 437 -3.45 -54.26 -3.29
N PRO A 438 -4.33 -53.96 -4.27
CA PRO A 438 -4.53 -52.60 -4.75
C PRO A 438 -5.40 -51.81 -3.76
N GLY A 439 -4.86 -50.73 -3.18
CA GLY A 439 -5.66 -49.76 -2.40
C GLY A 439 -4.89 -48.93 -1.37
N ALA A 440 -3.88 -49.50 -0.72
CA ALA A 440 -3.12 -48.79 0.31
C ALA A 440 -1.93 -48.01 -0.27
N ILE A 441 -2.08 -46.68 -0.41
CA ILE A 441 -0.92 -45.79 -0.66
C ILE A 441 0.02 -45.89 0.57
N PRO A 442 1.32 -46.19 0.40
CA PRO A 442 2.25 -46.26 1.52
C PRO A 442 2.30 -44.95 2.31
N ALA A 443 2.28 -45.03 3.64
CA ALA A 443 2.35 -43.85 4.52
C ALA A 443 3.64 -43.03 4.31
N THR A 444 4.71 -43.65 3.80
CA THR A 444 5.94 -42.99 3.33
C THR A 444 5.66 -42.03 2.16
N THR A 445 4.86 -42.45 1.17
CA THR A 445 4.45 -41.62 0.03
C THR A 445 3.62 -40.41 0.47
N GLN A 446 2.72 -40.59 1.45
CA GLN A 446 1.92 -39.49 2.01
C GLN A 446 2.81 -38.48 2.78
N ARG A 447 3.79 -38.96 3.57
CA ARG A 447 4.79 -38.09 4.22
C ARG A 447 5.63 -37.32 3.19
N TYR A 448 6.13 -38.00 2.16
CA TYR A 448 6.89 -37.39 1.07
C TYR A 448 6.10 -36.26 0.39
N HIS A 449 4.82 -36.51 0.08
CA HIS A 449 3.94 -35.51 -0.52
C HIS A 449 3.72 -34.29 0.40
N SER A 450 3.55 -34.51 1.71
CA SER A 450 3.41 -33.44 2.71
C SER A 450 4.69 -32.59 2.83
N SER A 451 5.86 -33.21 2.93
CA SER A 451 7.16 -32.50 2.98
C SER A 451 7.42 -31.69 1.72
N ARG A 452 7.12 -32.27 0.54
CA ARG A 452 7.24 -31.59 -0.76
C ARG A 452 6.29 -30.38 -0.86
N ILE A 453 5.08 -30.47 -0.32
CA ILE A 453 4.14 -29.33 -0.23
C ILE A 453 4.67 -28.24 0.71
N LYS A 454 5.23 -28.58 1.89
CA LYS A 454 5.88 -27.58 2.78
C LYS A 454 7.01 -26.86 2.05
N TRP A 455 7.89 -27.60 1.36
CA TRP A 455 9.00 -27.03 0.58
C TRP A 455 8.53 -26.07 -0.52
N TYR A 456 7.52 -26.43 -1.31
CA TYR A 456 6.94 -25.53 -2.31
C TYR A 456 6.34 -24.25 -1.69
N GLN A 457 5.71 -24.33 -0.51
CA GLN A 457 5.17 -23.14 0.18
C GLN A 457 6.29 -22.18 0.62
N THR A 458 7.41 -22.70 1.13
CA THR A 458 8.62 -21.89 1.42
C THR A 458 9.17 -21.24 0.15
N PHE A 459 9.26 -21.97 -0.96
CA PHE A 459 9.72 -21.42 -2.24
C PHE A 459 8.80 -20.31 -2.78
N TYR A 460 7.47 -20.43 -2.58
CA TYR A 460 6.50 -19.38 -2.95
C TYR A 460 6.60 -18.15 -2.06
N LYS A 461 6.78 -18.28 -0.73
CA LYS A 461 7.10 -17.14 0.15
C LYS A 461 8.33 -16.38 -0.35
N LEU A 462 9.40 -17.11 -0.67
CA LEU A 462 10.66 -16.52 -1.14
C LEU A 462 10.49 -15.74 -2.46
N ARG A 463 9.57 -16.16 -3.35
CA ARG A 463 9.22 -15.43 -4.59
C ARG A 463 8.60 -14.07 -4.30
N VAL A 464 7.64 -14.00 -3.38
CA VAL A 464 7.01 -12.73 -2.99
C VAL A 464 8.06 -11.78 -2.40
N ARG A 465 8.94 -12.25 -1.50
CA ARG A 465 10.01 -11.40 -0.95
C ARG A 465 10.96 -10.84 -2.01
N THR A 466 11.44 -11.65 -2.96
CA THR A 466 12.27 -11.12 -4.05
C THR A 466 11.53 -10.10 -4.92
N GLY A 467 10.22 -10.24 -5.11
CA GLY A 467 9.41 -9.21 -5.78
C GLY A 467 9.43 -7.87 -5.02
N ILE A 468 9.31 -7.91 -3.69
CA ILE A 468 9.39 -6.71 -2.84
C ILE A 468 10.80 -6.11 -2.85
N TRP A 469 11.86 -6.93 -2.82
CA TRP A 469 13.25 -6.47 -2.97
C TRP A 469 13.52 -5.82 -4.33
N VAL A 470 12.95 -6.36 -5.42
CA VAL A 470 13.04 -5.76 -6.76
C VAL A 470 12.27 -4.44 -6.84
N ALA A 471 11.09 -4.35 -6.22
CA ALA A 471 10.37 -3.08 -6.10
C ALA A 471 11.17 -2.04 -5.30
N ALA A 472 11.79 -2.45 -4.18
CA ALA A 472 12.65 -1.58 -3.38
C ALA A 472 13.86 -1.09 -4.19
N LEU A 473 14.51 -1.97 -4.97
CA LEU A 473 15.59 -1.60 -5.89
C LEU A 473 15.15 -0.54 -6.93
N PHE A 474 13.98 -0.69 -7.55
CA PHE A 474 13.45 0.31 -8.47
C PHE A 474 13.17 1.65 -7.77
N CYS A 475 12.61 1.62 -6.56
CA CYS A 475 12.43 2.85 -5.77
C CYS A 475 13.78 3.51 -5.43
N SER A 476 14.80 2.73 -5.09
CA SER A 476 16.17 3.23 -4.87
C SER A 476 16.75 3.92 -6.11
N LEU A 477 16.50 3.38 -7.31
CA LEU A 477 16.91 4.01 -8.57
C LEU A 477 16.16 5.32 -8.82
N VAL A 478 14.86 5.40 -8.48
CA VAL A 478 14.09 6.66 -8.55
C VAL A 478 14.64 7.70 -7.56
N ILE A 479 15.07 7.30 -6.35
CA ILE A 479 15.73 8.20 -5.38
C ILE A 479 17.04 8.75 -5.96
N VAL A 480 17.89 7.90 -6.55
CA VAL A 480 19.15 8.33 -7.19
C VAL A 480 18.87 9.30 -8.33
N ALA A 481 18.00 8.93 -9.27
CA ALA A 481 17.69 9.77 -10.44
C ALA A 481 17.07 11.11 -10.05
N SER A 482 16.12 11.12 -9.11
CA SER A 482 15.46 12.35 -8.65
C SER A 482 16.41 13.26 -7.86
N SER A 483 17.32 12.69 -7.06
CA SER A 483 18.32 13.48 -6.32
C SER A 483 19.39 14.06 -7.27
N ALA A 484 19.78 13.31 -8.30
CA ALA A 484 20.72 13.78 -9.32
C ALA A 484 20.11 14.87 -10.21
N HIS A 485 18.84 14.72 -10.61
CA HIS A 485 18.10 15.74 -11.37
C HIS A 485 17.98 17.06 -10.58
N LEU A 486 17.58 17.00 -9.29
CA LEU A 486 17.54 18.21 -8.45
C LEU A 486 18.93 18.86 -8.29
N PHE A 487 19.99 18.06 -8.23
CA PHE A 487 21.35 18.60 -8.20
C PHE A 487 21.74 19.29 -9.52
N HIS A 488 21.48 18.68 -10.67
CA HIS A 488 21.90 19.18 -11.98
C HIS A 488 21.04 20.34 -12.53
N GLU A 489 19.73 20.35 -12.29
CA GLU A 489 18.82 21.36 -12.86
C GLU A 489 18.49 22.52 -11.90
N VAL A 490 18.70 22.36 -10.58
CA VAL A 490 18.34 23.40 -9.58
C VAL A 490 19.54 23.85 -8.75
N LEU A 491 20.24 22.93 -8.08
CA LEU A 491 21.34 23.33 -7.19
C LEU A 491 22.58 23.80 -7.95
N LEU A 492 22.94 23.13 -9.04
CA LEU A 492 24.10 23.50 -9.86
C LEU A 492 23.89 24.81 -10.64
N PRO A 493 22.75 25.07 -11.34
CA PRO A 493 22.55 26.32 -12.06
C PRO A 493 22.42 27.51 -11.12
N ALA A 494 21.76 27.35 -9.96
CA ALA A 494 21.71 28.41 -8.95
C ALA A 494 23.10 28.74 -8.37
N ALA A 495 23.94 27.73 -8.13
CA ALA A 495 25.32 27.98 -7.70
C ALA A 495 26.23 28.55 -8.80
N LEU A 496 25.82 28.47 -10.07
CA LEU A 496 26.52 29.09 -11.20
C LEU A 496 26.07 30.54 -11.46
N SER A 497 24.77 30.85 -11.37
CA SER A 497 24.29 32.24 -11.50
C SER A 497 24.86 33.13 -10.40
N LEU A 498 24.87 32.62 -9.17
CA LEU A 498 25.52 33.22 -8.00
C LEU A 498 27.05 33.44 -8.13
N TYR A 499 27.69 32.81 -9.10
CA TYR A 499 29.12 32.98 -9.43
C TYR A 499 29.34 33.92 -10.62
N ASP A 500 28.36 34.05 -11.51
CA ASP A 500 28.44 34.90 -12.71
C ASP A 500 27.98 36.35 -12.44
N ASP A 501 27.19 36.61 -11.39
CA ASP A 501 26.85 37.97 -10.93
C ASP A 501 28.02 38.68 -10.20
N ASP A 502 29.00 37.92 -9.68
CA ASP A 502 30.21 38.46 -9.03
C ASP A 502 31.26 38.91 -10.08
N ASP A 503 31.00 40.04 -10.73
CA ASP A 503 31.83 40.72 -11.77
C ASP A 503 33.26 41.14 -11.28
N TYR A 504 33.64 40.71 -10.08
CA TYR A 504 34.92 40.96 -9.42
C TYR A 504 35.97 39.85 -9.60
N LEU A 505 35.59 38.66 -10.09
CA LEU A 505 36.51 37.52 -10.27
C LEU A 505 37.13 37.51 -11.67
N SER A 506 38.47 37.54 -11.71
CA SER A 506 39.22 37.68 -12.96
C SER A 506 38.97 36.53 -13.93
N THR A 507 39.08 36.79 -15.24
CA THR A 507 38.76 35.80 -16.29
C THR A 507 39.63 34.52 -16.22
N ASN A 508 40.79 34.58 -15.56
CA ASN A 508 41.64 33.41 -15.29
C ASN A 508 41.04 32.47 -14.25
N ASP A 509 40.41 33.01 -13.19
CA ASP A 509 39.85 32.21 -12.10
C ASP A 509 38.64 31.41 -12.57
N ARG A 510 37.83 31.98 -13.48
CA ARG A 510 36.68 31.31 -14.12
C ARG A 510 37.10 30.03 -14.85
N ILE A 511 38.25 30.04 -15.54
CA ILE A 511 38.82 28.83 -16.19
C ILE A 511 39.30 27.81 -15.14
N SER A 512 39.92 28.28 -14.05
CA SER A 512 40.34 27.40 -12.95
C SER A 512 39.17 26.64 -12.32
N TRP A 513 38.00 27.30 -12.21
CA TRP A 513 36.81 26.76 -11.54
C TRP A 513 36.17 25.61 -12.33
N TRP A 514 36.08 25.71 -13.66
CA TRP A 514 35.57 24.63 -14.51
C TRP A 514 36.44 23.36 -14.44
N ASN A 515 37.76 23.50 -14.53
CA ASN A 515 38.71 22.40 -14.34
C ASN A 515 38.60 21.77 -12.93
N VAL A 516 38.19 22.57 -11.93
CA VAL A 516 37.94 22.17 -10.55
C VAL A 516 36.61 21.44 -10.35
N VAL A 517 35.60 21.72 -11.17
CA VAL A 517 34.30 21.04 -11.17
C VAL A 517 34.43 19.62 -11.76
N GLU A 518 35.28 19.41 -12.76
CA GLU A 518 35.60 18.06 -13.28
C GLU A 518 36.26 17.14 -12.23
N GLU A 519 37.02 17.69 -11.27
CA GLU A 519 37.78 16.94 -10.25
C GLU A 519 36.93 16.29 -9.11
N ASN A 520 35.71 15.83 -9.38
CA ASN A 520 34.81 15.10 -8.44
C ASN A 520 34.45 15.80 -7.11
N LYS A 521 35.03 16.96 -6.79
CA LYS A 521 34.85 17.72 -5.54
C LYS A 521 33.75 18.79 -5.61
N ALA A 522 33.06 18.89 -6.75
CA ALA A 522 32.07 19.93 -7.04
C ALA A 522 30.96 20.04 -5.98
N TYR A 523 30.34 18.92 -5.60
CA TYR A 523 29.23 18.85 -4.64
C TYR A 523 29.49 19.62 -3.33
N GLY A 524 30.69 19.47 -2.75
CA GLY A 524 31.06 20.15 -1.51
C GLY A 524 31.19 21.67 -1.69
N ARG A 525 31.65 22.14 -2.85
CA ARG A 525 31.75 23.57 -3.14
C ARG A 525 30.40 24.18 -3.46
N VAL A 526 29.55 23.49 -4.23
CA VAL A 526 28.16 23.93 -4.52
C VAL A 526 27.39 24.20 -3.23
N CYS A 527 27.43 23.28 -2.26
CA CYS A 527 26.76 23.52 -0.97
C CYS A 527 27.38 24.66 -0.15
N VAL A 528 28.69 24.95 -0.28
CA VAL A 528 29.36 26.05 0.42
C VAL A 528 29.08 27.41 -0.24
N VAL A 529 29.00 27.48 -1.58
CA VAL A 529 28.59 28.70 -2.30
C VAL A 529 27.16 29.08 -1.90
N LEU A 530 26.23 28.13 -1.97
CA LEU A 530 24.82 28.32 -1.55
C LEU A 530 24.65 28.67 -0.06
N ALA A 531 25.67 28.40 0.78
CA ALA A 531 25.66 28.72 2.20
C ALA A 531 26.32 30.06 2.57
N ASN A 532 27.17 30.60 1.68
CA ASN A 532 27.99 31.79 1.96
C ASN A 532 27.39 33.09 1.42
N GLN A 533 26.52 33.03 0.41
CA GLN A 533 25.73 34.15 -0.08
C GLN A 533 24.27 34.01 0.40
N ASP A 534 23.54 35.13 0.48
CA ASP A 534 22.13 35.21 0.91
C ASP A 534 21.14 34.65 -0.13
N SER A 535 21.39 33.44 -0.62
CA SER A 535 20.53 32.76 -1.57
C SER A 535 19.26 32.24 -0.90
N ASN A 536 18.14 32.26 -1.63
CA ASN A 536 16.86 31.67 -1.19
C ASN A 536 16.88 30.11 -1.10
N LEU A 537 18.07 29.49 -1.12
CA LEU A 537 18.31 28.04 -1.15
C LEU A 537 19.15 27.63 0.05
N SER A 538 18.50 27.35 1.18
CA SER A 538 19.18 26.95 2.43
C SER A 538 20.24 25.85 2.22
N GLU A 539 21.39 25.97 2.88
CA GLU A 539 22.45 24.94 2.90
C GLU A 539 21.90 23.53 3.25
N ALA A 540 20.89 23.49 4.14
CA ALA A 540 20.18 22.29 4.53
C ALA A 540 19.62 21.52 3.33
N LEU A 541 19.07 22.21 2.32
CA LEU A 541 18.55 21.60 1.08
C LEU A 541 19.65 20.87 0.30
N CYS A 542 20.81 21.50 0.13
CA CYS A 542 21.96 20.90 -0.56
C CYS A 542 22.50 19.67 0.20
N LYS A 543 22.69 19.79 1.52
CA LYS A 543 23.11 18.68 2.41
C LYS A 543 22.12 17.52 2.39
N ARG A 544 20.80 17.79 2.47
CA ARG A 544 19.73 16.77 2.43
C ARG A 544 19.63 16.11 1.05
N THR A 545 19.84 16.85 -0.04
CA THR A 545 19.87 16.30 -1.41
C THR A 545 21.05 15.34 -1.61
N PHE A 546 22.25 15.71 -1.15
CA PHE A 546 23.41 14.83 -1.21
C PHE A 546 23.24 13.57 -0.33
N PHE A 547 22.69 13.71 0.88
CA PHE A 547 22.36 12.56 1.73
C PHE A 547 21.35 11.61 1.06
N SER A 548 20.38 12.15 0.33
CA SER A 548 19.42 11.39 -0.45
C SER A 548 20.05 10.64 -1.62
N LEU A 549 20.92 11.29 -2.39
CA LEU A 549 21.67 10.66 -3.48
C LEU A 549 22.51 9.48 -2.96
N LEU A 550 23.26 9.70 -1.88
CA LEU A 550 24.05 8.66 -1.21
C LEU A 550 23.16 7.51 -0.69
N SER A 551 22.02 7.84 -0.08
CA SER A 551 21.06 6.85 0.44
C SER A 551 20.45 6.00 -0.68
N GLY A 552 20.15 6.59 -1.83
CA GLY A 552 19.74 5.87 -3.03
C GLY A 552 20.79 4.87 -3.48
N PHE A 553 22.06 5.27 -3.59
CA PHE A 553 23.16 4.36 -3.98
C PHE A 553 23.37 3.22 -2.97
N VAL A 554 23.38 3.52 -1.67
CA VAL A 554 23.46 2.50 -0.60
C VAL A 554 22.30 1.52 -0.71
N ALA A 555 21.07 2.01 -0.92
CA ALA A 555 19.90 1.16 -1.07
C ALA A 555 19.92 0.33 -2.36
N VAL A 556 20.42 0.85 -3.49
CA VAL A 556 20.65 0.09 -4.73
C VAL A 556 21.60 -1.09 -4.47
N ILE A 557 22.73 -0.85 -3.81
CA ILE A 557 23.73 -1.89 -3.50
C ILE A 557 23.14 -2.94 -2.54
N LEU A 558 22.48 -2.53 -1.46
CA LEU A 558 21.93 -3.44 -0.45
C LEU A 558 20.75 -4.26 -1.02
N CYS A 559 19.82 -3.65 -1.77
CA CYS A 559 18.77 -4.39 -2.49
C CYS A 559 19.36 -5.36 -3.53
N GLY A 560 20.39 -4.94 -4.26
CA GLY A 560 21.10 -5.79 -5.23
C GLY A 560 21.71 -7.03 -4.58
N THR A 561 22.42 -6.87 -3.46
CA THR A 561 22.98 -8.01 -2.72
C THR A 561 21.88 -8.92 -2.15
N ALA A 562 20.76 -8.39 -1.65
CA ALA A 562 19.61 -9.19 -1.22
C ALA A 562 19.04 -10.06 -2.36
N ILE A 563 18.85 -9.47 -3.56
CA ILE A 563 18.34 -10.19 -4.73
C ILE A 563 19.31 -11.29 -5.16
N VAL A 564 20.62 -11.02 -5.20
CA VAL A 564 21.66 -12.02 -5.51
C VAL A 564 21.66 -13.15 -4.47
N LEU A 565 21.58 -12.84 -3.17
CA LEU A 565 21.47 -13.84 -2.10
C LEU A 565 20.21 -14.70 -2.26
N HIS A 566 19.06 -14.12 -2.61
CA HIS A 566 17.83 -14.89 -2.89
C HIS A 566 17.97 -15.80 -4.11
N LEU A 567 18.67 -15.36 -5.16
CA LEU A 567 18.92 -16.17 -6.36
C LEU A 567 19.90 -17.32 -6.07
N LEU A 568 20.95 -17.07 -5.29
CA LEU A 568 21.89 -18.10 -4.83
C LEU A 568 21.22 -19.11 -3.88
N ALA A 569 20.40 -18.65 -2.94
CA ALA A 569 19.61 -19.51 -2.05
C ALA A 569 18.59 -20.38 -2.81
N ARG A 570 17.98 -19.86 -3.90
CA ARG A 570 17.16 -20.68 -4.81
C ARG A 570 17.99 -21.70 -5.57
N ARG A 571 19.18 -21.31 -6.07
CA ARG A 571 20.04 -22.20 -6.86
C ARG A 571 20.59 -23.35 -6.03
N SER A 572 21.01 -23.10 -4.79
CA SER A 572 21.36 -24.15 -3.83
C SER A 572 20.16 -25.04 -3.52
N ALA A 573 19.04 -24.49 -3.05
CA ALA A 573 17.85 -25.29 -2.73
C ALA A 573 17.30 -26.12 -3.92
N ALA A 574 17.50 -25.67 -5.16
CA ALA A 574 17.16 -26.45 -6.36
C ALA A 574 18.19 -27.55 -6.67
N ALA A 575 19.49 -27.28 -6.49
CA ALA A 575 20.55 -28.30 -6.63
C ALA A 575 20.44 -29.37 -5.53
N ASP A 576 20.16 -28.96 -4.29
CA ASP A 576 19.87 -29.83 -3.15
C ASP A 576 18.68 -30.75 -3.44
N ALA A 577 17.58 -30.22 -3.99
CA ALA A 577 16.41 -31.01 -4.37
C ALA A 577 16.73 -32.05 -5.46
N LEU A 578 17.47 -31.67 -6.50
CA LEU A 578 17.92 -32.59 -7.55
C LEU A 578 18.87 -33.68 -7.02
N TYR A 579 19.75 -33.31 -6.07
CA TYR A 579 20.66 -34.27 -5.42
C TYR A 579 19.89 -35.27 -4.55
N VAL A 580 18.89 -34.80 -3.79
CA VAL A 580 17.99 -35.66 -2.99
C VAL A 580 17.18 -36.62 -3.87
N GLU A 581 16.71 -36.17 -5.03
CA GLU A 581 16.01 -37.03 -6.01
C GLU A 581 16.97 -38.08 -6.62
N ALA A 582 18.23 -37.72 -6.90
CA ALA A 582 19.24 -38.63 -7.42
C ALA A 582 19.78 -39.66 -6.39
N CYS A 583 19.81 -39.32 -5.09
CA CYS A 583 20.45 -40.15 -4.05
C CYS A 583 19.58 -41.27 -3.44
N GLY A 584 18.38 -41.52 -3.96
CA GLY A 584 17.68 -42.81 -3.80
C GLY A 584 17.30 -43.22 -2.37
N GLY A 585 16.32 -42.55 -1.77
CA GLY A 585 15.51 -43.08 -0.67
C GLY A 585 16.15 -43.15 0.72
N VAL A 586 17.25 -43.88 0.91
CA VAL A 586 17.81 -44.21 2.24
C VAL A 586 18.53 -43.01 2.87
N TYR A 587 19.35 -42.30 2.10
CA TYR A 587 20.02 -41.08 2.56
C TYR A 587 19.08 -39.86 2.63
N HIS A 588 17.86 -39.96 2.09
CA HIS A 588 16.92 -38.86 1.94
C HIS A 588 16.47 -38.28 3.30
N GLU A 589 16.21 -39.12 4.31
CA GLU A 589 15.74 -38.63 5.62
C GLU A 589 16.85 -37.90 6.39
N LEU A 590 18.09 -38.43 6.35
CA LEU A 590 19.25 -37.81 7.00
C LEU A 590 19.70 -36.52 6.30
N ALA A 591 19.72 -36.52 4.95
CA ALA A 591 20.02 -35.32 4.18
C ALA A 591 19.00 -34.20 4.46
N LEU A 592 17.72 -34.56 4.58
CA LEU A 592 16.65 -33.58 4.81
C LEU A 592 16.67 -33.03 6.26
N GLU A 593 16.95 -33.83 7.29
CA GLU A 593 17.19 -33.28 8.65
C GLU A 593 18.42 -32.34 8.66
N MET A 594 19.51 -32.65 7.96
CA MET A 594 20.69 -31.76 7.88
C MET A 594 20.43 -30.46 7.10
N MET A 595 19.76 -30.52 5.95
CA MET A 595 19.43 -29.36 5.12
C MET A 595 18.48 -28.39 5.85
N VAL A 596 17.44 -28.92 6.49
CA VAL A 596 16.43 -28.11 7.20
C VAL A 596 17.03 -27.41 8.42
N THR A 597 17.78 -28.13 9.26
CA THR A 597 18.20 -27.62 10.58
C THR A 597 19.33 -26.60 10.54
N LYS A 598 20.34 -26.75 9.66
CA LYS A 598 21.53 -25.87 9.67
C LYS A 598 21.48 -24.73 8.65
N ASN A 599 20.90 -24.92 7.47
CA ASN A 599 21.08 -23.97 6.36
C ASN A 599 19.93 -22.98 6.16
N HIS A 600 18.75 -23.19 6.76
CA HIS A 600 17.62 -22.25 6.64
C HIS A 600 17.74 -21.02 7.54
N HIS A 601 18.37 -21.14 8.71
CA HIS A 601 18.51 -20.03 9.68
C HIS A 601 19.41 -18.90 9.17
N PHE A 602 20.47 -19.19 8.41
CA PHE A 602 21.42 -18.17 7.93
C PHE A 602 20.80 -17.13 6.97
N PRO A 603 20.17 -17.51 5.83
CA PRO A 603 19.61 -16.55 4.88
C PRO A 603 18.46 -15.73 5.48
N LEU A 604 17.67 -16.28 6.41
CA LEU A 604 16.62 -15.51 7.07
C LEU A 604 17.20 -14.47 8.04
N ARG A 605 18.29 -14.80 8.77
CA ARG A 605 18.97 -13.86 9.67
C ARG A 605 19.69 -12.76 8.89
N THR A 606 20.29 -13.05 7.74
CA THR A 606 20.89 -12.01 6.89
C THR A 606 19.84 -11.16 6.19
N GLU A 607 18.73 -11.73 5.68
CA GLU A 607 17.59 -10.96 5.15
C GLU A 607 16.99 -10.02 6.23
N LEU A 608 16.82 -10.52 7.47
CA LEU A 608 16.33 -9.74 8.60
C LEU A 608 17.28 -8.59 8.95
N LEU A 609 18.58 -8.86 9.15
CA LEU A 609 19.57 -7.84 9.48
C LEU A 609 19.64 -6.75 8.39
N LEU A 610 19.74 -7.18 7.12
CA LEU A 610 19.84 -6.29 5.97
C LEU A 610 18.60 -5.41 5.82
N SER A 611 17.40 -5.99 5.95
CA SER A 611 16.14 -5.24 5.84
C SER A 611 15.90 -4.32 7.04
N VAL A 612 16.32 -4.67 8.26
CA VAL A 612 16.23 -3.76 9.43
C VAL A 612 17.19 -2.58 9.28
N VAL A 613 18.46 -2.82 8.95
CA VAL A 613 19.45 -1.75 8.72
C VAL A 613 19.00 -0.82 7.59
N LEU A 614 18.53 -1.39 6.47
CA LEU A 614 18.03 -0.61 5.34
C LEU A 614 16.72 0.14 5.65
N SER A 615 15.84 -0.42 6.49
CA SER A 615 14.62 0.28 6.96
C SER A 615 14.98 1.49 7.83
N LEU A 616 15.96 1.36 8.73
CA LEU A 616 16.40 2.48 9.58
C LEU A 616 17.07 3.57 8.73
N TRP A 617 17.96 3.18 7.81
CA TRP A 617 18.64 4.11 6.91
C TRP A 617 17.67 4.86 5.98
N LEU A 618 16.75 4.14 5.32
CA LEU A 618 15.75 4.74 4.44
C LEU A 618 14.67 5.51 5.19
N GLY A 619 14.34 5.14 6.43
CA GLY A 619 13.42 5.91 7.28
C GLY A 619 14.01 7.25 7.66
N TRP A 620 15.29 7.27 8.05
CA TRP A 620 16.04 8.52 8.26
C TRP A 620 16.15 9.33 6.97
N ASN A 621 16.45 8.70 5.83
CA ASN A 621 16.47 9.39 4.54
C ASN A 621 15.12 10.01 4.18
N ALA A 622 14.03 9.25 4.31
CA ALA A 622 12.70 9.75 4.01
C ALA A 622 12.38 10.99 4.84
N LEU A 623 12.62 10.96 6.17
CA LEU A 623 12.48 12.12 7.06
C LEU A 623 13.35 13.31 6.62
N CYS A 624 14.66 13.10 6.35
CA CYS A 624 15.54 14.16 5.86
C CYS A 624 15.14 14.75 4.50
N VAL A 625 14.57 13.92 3.62
CA VAL A 625 14.09 14.31 2.29
C VAL A 625 12.82 15.16 2.37
N SER A 626 11.98 14.94 3.38
CA SER A 626 10.59 15.43 3.46
C SER A 626 10.27 16.36 4.64
N SER A 627 11.29 16.75 5.42
CA SER A 627 11.33 17.98 6.22
C SER A 627 11.01 19.23 5.39
N ILE A 628 10.67 20.36 6.02
CA ILE A 628 10.30 21.63 5.35
C ILE A 628 11.37 22.07 4.34
N HIS A 629 12.59 22.28 4.82
CA HIS A 629 13.77 22.58 3.99
C HIS A 629 14.36 21.30 3.35
N GLY A 630 13.48 20.38 2.91
CA GLY A 630 13.82 19.08 2.33
C GLY A 630 13.56 19.04 0.82
N PRO A 631 14.38 18.28 0.05
CA PRO A 631 14.29 18.24 -1.41
C PRO A 631 12.98 17.67 -1.99
N ALA A 632 12.18 16.95 -1.19
CA ALA A 632 10.84 16.51 -1.60
C ALA A 632 9.90 17.65 -2.01
N SER A 633 10.02 18.82 -1.37
CA SER A 633 9.18 19.99 -1.66
C SER A 633 9.34 20.54 -3.08
N ARG A 634 10.45 20.20 -3.74
CA ARG A 634 10.77 20.55 -5.14
C ARG A 634 10.64 19.38 -6.10
N VAL A 635 10.70 18.13 -5.64
CA VAL A 635 10.60 16.94 -6.49
C VAL A 635 9.72 15.87 -5.85
N GLY A 636 8.44 15.84 -6.24
CA GLY A 636 7.47 14.86 -5.71
C GLY A 636 7.90 13.39 -5.92
N ASN A 637 8.58 13.08 -7.03
CA ASN A 637 9.14 11.75 -7.28
C ASN A 637 10.14 11.32 -6.18
N LEU A 638 10.86 12.27 -5.57
CA LEU A 638 11.80 11.99 -4.49
C LEU A 638 11.09 11.68 -3.17
N TYR A 639 9.97 12.37 -2.89
CA TYR A 639 9.09 12.08 -1.76
C TYR A 639 8.54 10.65 -1.85
N TYR A 640 7.83 10.34 -2.95
CA TYR A 640 7.18 9.05 -3.12
C TYR A 640 8.20 7.90 -3.24
N GLY A 641 9.31 8.11 -3.95
CA GLY A 641 10.39 7.13 -4.05
C GLY A 641 11.01 6.79 -2.69
N SER A 642 11.31 7.80 -1.87
CA SER A 642 11.90 7.61 -0.53
C SER A 642 10.95 6.88 0.42
N TRP A 643 9.70 7.35 0.52
CA TRP A 643 8.71 6.73 1.41
C TRP A 643 8.32 5.32 0.95
N LEU A 644 8.14 5.08 -0.34
CA LEU A 644 7.83 3.74 -0.85
C LEU A 644 8.99 2.77 -0.64
N CYS A 645 10.24 3.19 -0.89
CA CYS A 645 11.41 2.34 -0.63
C CYS A 645 11.51 1.96 0.86
N PHE A 646 11.36 2.94 1.77
CA PHE A 646 11.27 2.70 3.21
C PHE A 646 10.18 1.67 3.56
N LEU A 647 8.93 1.89 3.11
CA LEU A 647 7.80 1.03 3.45
C LEU A 647 7.94 -0.40 2.89
N LEU A 648 8.59 -0.58 1.74
CA LEU A 648 8.90 -1.89 1.18
C LEU A 648 9.95 -2.62 2.04
N CYS A 649 11.03 -1.96 2.44
CA CYS A 649 12.04 -2.52 3.34
C CYS A 649 11.47 -2.83 4.74
N LEU A 650 10.60 -1.96 5.24
CA LEU A 650 9.84 -2.12 6.48
C LEU A 650 8.91 -3.34 6.41
N ARG A 651 8.26 -3.57 5.26
CA ARG A 651 7.43 -4.75 5.04
C ARG A 651 8.26 -6.03 4.96
N ILE A 652 9.47 -5.99 4.39
CA ILE A 652 10.39 -7.13 4.38
C ILE A 652 10.81 -7.46 5.80
N SER A 653 11.33 -6.50 6.58
CA SER A 653 11.84 -6.75 7.93
C SER A 653 10.76 -7.34 8.85
N LEU A 654 9.54 -6.77 8.87
CA LEU A 654 8.38 -7.38 9.55
C LEU A 654 8.08 -8.79 9.05
N GLY A 655 8.17 -9.04 7.75
CA GLY A 655 7.97 -10.37 7.14
C GLY A 655 9.07 -11.38 7.44
N CYS A 656 10.25 -10.95 7.86
CA CYS A 656 11.34 -11.80 8.35
C CYS A 656 11.22 -12.04 9.86
N VAL A 657 10.86 -11.03 10.66
CA VAL A 657 10.53 -11.16 12.08
C VAL A 657 9.37 -12.15 12.29
N GLU A 658 8.32 -12.02 11.49
CA GLU A 658 7.19 -12.97 11.50
C GLU A 658 7.66 -14.41 11.27
N GLU A 659 8.50 -14.66 10.25
CA GLU A 659 8.96 -16.01 9.96
C GLU A 659 9.93 -16.56 11.01
N TYR A 660 10.79 -15.70 11.57
CA TYR A 660 11.72 -16.05 12.64
C TYR A 660 10.98 -16.58 13.88
N PHE A 661 9.95 -15.85 14.36
CA PHE A 661 9.13 -16.31 15.49
C PHE A 661 8.32 -17.57 15.17
N ASN A 662 7.84 -17.76 13.93
CA ASN A 662 7.12 -18.98 13.56
C ASN A 662 8.02 -20.23 13.60
N ILE A 663 9.31 -20.11 13.23
CA ILE A 663 10.26 -21.23 13.24
C ILE A 663 10.61 -21.65 14.68
N ASP A 664 10.87 -20.69 15.56
CA ASP A 664 11.27 -20.93 16.96
C ASP A 664 10.19 -21.73 17.73
N ASN A 665 8.91 -21.39 17.49
CA ASN A 665 7.76 -22.15 18.00
C ASN A 665 7.65 -23.58 17.43
N ASP A 666 7.84 -23.73 16.11
CA ASP A 666 7.75 -25.03 15.41
C ASP A 666 8.85 -25.99 15.91
N GLU A 667 10.07 -25.51 16.16
CA GLU A 667 11.18 -26.34 16.67
C GLU A 667 10.94 -26.81 18.11
N GLY A 668 10.53 -25.92 19.02
CA GLY A 668 10.32 -26.23 20.43
C GLY A 668 9.21 -27.27 20.68
N GLY A 669 8.01 -27.04 20.15
CA GLY A 669 6.85 -27.90 20.40
C GLY A 669 7.03 -29.32 19.86
N ASN A 670 7.59 -29.45 18.65
CA ASN A 670 7.81 -30.75 18.01
C ASN A 670 8.87 -31.58 18.75
N HIS A 671 9.94 -30.97 19.29
CA HIS A 671 10.97 -31.72 20.00
C HIS A 671 10.46 -32.32 21.31
N GLU A 672 9.71 -31.57 22.11
CA GLU A 672 9.14 -32.07 23.36
C GLU A 672 8.07 -33.15 23.10
N GLN A 673 7.17 -32.92 22.14
CA GLN A 673 6.14 -33.90 21.78
C GLN A 673 6.76 -35.20 21.23
N LYS A 674 7.78 -35.11 20.35
CA LYS A 674 8.52 -36.27 19.79
C LYS A 674 9.30 -37.02 20.89
N HIS A 675 9.83 -36.34 21.91
CA HIS A 675 10.46 -36.98 23.06
C HIS A 675 9.46 -37.68 23.99
N ASN A 676 8.34 -37.04 24.31
CA ASN A 676 7.32 -37.61 25.17
C ASN A 676 6.62 -38.80 24.49
N SER A 677 6.29 -38.71 23.19
CA SER A 677 5.81 -39.87 22.40
C SER A 677 6.83 -41.03 22.39
N ARG A 678 8.13 -40.75 22.20
CA ARG A 678 9.19 -41.78 22.24
C ARG A 678 9.42 -42.38 23.64
N ARG A 679 9.08 -41.67 24.72
CA ARG A 679 9.10 -42.22 26.09
C ARG A 679 7.92 -43.16 26.31
N TYR A 680 6.69 -42.75 25.98
CA TYR A 680 5.52 -43.62 26.09
C TYR A 680 5.61 -44.85 25.18
N SER A 681 6.09 -44.70 23.94
CA SER A 681 6.29 -45.84 23.02
C SER A 681 7.48 -46.75 23.39
N ARG A 682 8.21 -46.47 24.47
CA ARG A 682 9.32 -47.28 24.99
C ARG A 682 9.05 -47.90 26.37
N GLN A 683 7.87 -47.72 26.97
CA GLN A 683 7.44 -48.64 28.02
C GLN A 683 7.10 -49.99 27.36
N PRO A 684 7.84 -51.08 27.63
CA PRO A 684 7.45 -52.39 27.15
C PRO A 684 6.13 -52.77 27.83
N SER A 685 5.13 -53.15 27.04
CA SER A 685 3.87 -53.70 27.55
C SER A 685 4.14 -55.09 28.14
N TYR A 686 4.58 -55.11 29.40
CA TYR A 686 4.89 -56.32 30.16
C TYR A 686 3.58 -57.01 30.57
N ARG A 687 2.91 -57.61 29.57
CA ARG A 687 1.69 -58.38 29.75
C ARG A 687 2.03 -59.67 30.48
N ALA A 688 2.01 -59.61 31.81
CA ALA A 688 2.30 -60.75 32.67
C ALA A 688 1.42 -61.95 32.27
N PRO A 689 1.98 -63.16 32.10
CA PRO A 689 1.20 -64.33 31.75
C PRO A 689 0.28 -64.69 32.92
N SER A 690 -1.02 -64.55 32.72
CA SER A 690 -2.03 -65.03 33.66
C SER A 690 -2.00 -66.56 33.71
N LEU A 691 -1.29 -67.10 34.68
CA LEU A 691 -1.27 -68.54 34.96
C LEU A 691 -2.70 -69.05 35.17
N ALA A 692 -3.10 -70.02 34.36
CA ALA A 692 -4.35 -70.73 34.56
C ALA A 692 -4.28 -71.49 35.89
N ARG A 693 -5.30 -71.33 36.72
CA ARG A 693 -5.51 -72.13 37.92
C ARG A 693 -6.93 -72.68 37.88
N GLU A 694 -7.06 -73.91 37.41
CA GLU A 694 -8.26 -74.69 37.63
C GLU A 694 -8.46 -74.87 39.13
N THR A 695 -9.67 -74.60 39.62
CA THR A 695 -10.16 -75.10 40.90
C THR A 695 -11.67 -75.17 40.77
N GLU A 696 -12.22 -76.38 40.92
CA GLU A 696 -13.66 -76.64 40.90
C GLU A 696 -14.32 -76.09 42.17
N GLY A 697 -15.64 -75.90 42.15
CA GLY A 697 -16.42 -75.87 43.39
C GLY A 697 -17.45 -74.75 43.52
N GLU A 698 -18.71 -75.20 43.60
CA GLU A 698 -19.84 -74.56 44.29
C GLU A 698 -20.43 -73.25 43.77
N THR A 699 -21.67 -73.01 44.21
CA THR A 699 -22.62 -72.06 43.63
C THR A 699 -22.95 -70.95 44.60
N ASN A 700 -23.08 -69.71 44.12
CA ASN A 700 -23.94 -68.69 44.73
C ASN A 700 -24.27 -67.59 43.71
N PRO A 701 -25.52 -67.09 43.63
CA PRO A 701 -25.91 -66.02 42.74
C PRO A 701 -25.79 -64.62 43.38
N ALA A 702 -25.96 -63.59 42.54
CA ALA A 702 -26.29 -62.20 42.92
C ALA A 702 -25.21 -61.34 43.61
N SER A 703 -24.27 -60.82 42.83
CA SER A 703 -23.77 -59.45 43.00
C SER A 703 -23.40 -58.83 41.66
N ALA A 704 -24.08 -57.76 41.24
CA ALA A 704 -23.80 -57.08 39.97
C ALA A 704 -22.52 -56.23 40.09
N SER A 705 -21.40 -56.71 39.54
CA SER A 705 -20.12 -56.00 39.60
C SER A 705 -20.07 -54.85 38.60
N ASP A 706 -19.77 -53.66 39.09
CA ASP A 706 -19.21 -52.56 38.27
C ASP A 706 -17.94 -53.05 37.56
N ASN A 707 -17.75 -52.61 36.31
CA ASN A 707 -16.55 -52.85 35.52
C ASN A 707 -16.25 -51.70 34.52
N GLY A 708 -16.62 -50.46 34.88
CA GLY A 708 -16.63 -49.30 33.99
C GLY A 708 -15.27 -48.63 33.66
N ASN A 709 -14.13 -49.28 33.87
CA ASN A 709 -12.82 -48.60 33.84
C ASN A 709 -12.14 -48.49 32.46
N GLY A 710 -12.64 -49.13 31.40
CA GLY A 710 -12.03 -49.06 30.06
C GLY A 710 -12.12 -47.70 29.36
N ALA A 711 -13.14 -46.88 29.67
CA ALA A 711 -13.49 -45.69 28.87
C ALA A 711 -12.67 -44.42 29.17
N LYS A 712 -11.93 -44.37 30.28
CA LYS A 712 -11.30 -43.12 30.76
C LYS A 712 -10.10 -42.67 29.91
N SER A 713 -9.33 -43.61 29.35
CA SER A 713 -8.09 -43.30 28.60
C SER A 713 -8.34 -42.48 27.34
N HIS A 714 -9.47 -42.68 26.65
CA HIS A 714 -9.73 -42.04 25.36
C HIS A 714 -10.18 -40.57 25.49
N ARG A 715 -10.48 -40.09 26.70
CA ARG A 715 -11.01 -38.74 26.94
C ARG A 715 -9.91 -37.68 27.11
N GLN A 716 -8.71 -38.05 27.56
CA GLN A 716 -7.60 -37.11 27.75
C GLN A 716 -6.98 -36.64 26.41
N THR A 717 -6.88 -37.53 25.41
CA THR A 717 -6.30 -37.20 24.09
C THR A 717 -7.08 -36.11 23.34
N ASN A 718 -8.41 -36.05 23.49
CA ASN A 718 -9.21 -34.96 22.90
C ASN A 718 -9.00 -33.60 23.57
N GLN A 719 -8.74 -33.55 24.88
CA GLN A 719 -8.53 -32.28 25.59
C GLN A 719 -7.20 -31.61 25.20
N GLN A 720 -6.15 -32.40 24.93
CA GLN A 720 -4.85 -31.85 24.57
C GLN A 720 -4.88 -31.16 23.20
N GLY A 721 -5.58 -31.73 22.20
CA GLY A 721 -5.72 -31.10 20.89
C GLY A 721 -6.43 -29.74 20.91
N GLN A 722 -7.40 -29.55 21.80
CA GLN A 722 -8.07 -28.25 21.98
C GLN A 722 -7.15 -27.18 22.59
N ASN A 723 -6.28 -27.58 23.52
CA ASN A 723 -5.30 -26.66 24.13
C ASN A 723 -4.25 -26.18 23.13
N ASP A 724 -3.88 -27.01 22.15
CA ASP A 724 -2.90 -26.63 21.13
C ASP A 724 -3.55 -25.76 20.03
N GLU A 725 -4.75 -26.11 19.56
CA GLU A 725 -5.57 -25.28 18.64
C GLU A 725 -5.82 -23.85 19.20
N SER A 726 -5.97 -23.72 20.52
CA SER A 726 -6.11 -22.42 21.20
C SER A 726 -4.81 -21.60 21.30
N LYS A 727 -3.62 -22.21 21.31
CA LYS A 727 -2.33 -21.48 21.34
C LYS A 727 -2.04 -20.86 19.98
N ASP A 728 -2.21 -21.65 18.92
CA ASP A 728 -1.99 -21.22 17.54
C ASP A 728 -2.85 -19.99 17.19
N ALA A 729 -4.11 -19.97 17.67
CA ALA A 729 -5.00 -18.83 17.52
C ALA A 729 -4.47 -17.56 18.23
N LEU A 730 -4.07 -17.67 19.50
CA LEU A 730 -3.52 -16.57 20.30
C LEU A 730 -2.25 -15.97 19.68
N GLU A 731 -1.35 -16.81 19.15
CA GLU A 731 -0.07 -16.34 18.63
C GLU A 731 -0.19 -15.70 17.24
N LYS A 732 -1.05 -16.24 16.39
CA LYS A 732 -1.46 -15.62 15.13
C LYS A 732 -2.10 -14.25 15.37
N GLU A 733 -2.90 -14.12 16.44
CA GLU A 733 -3.46 -12.85 16.85
C GLU A 733 -2.39 -11.87 17.36
N ARG A 734 -1.49 -12.32 18.25
CA ARG A 734 -0.34 -11.53 18.74
C ARG A 734 0.46 -10.93 17.60
N ALA A 735 0.82 -11.73 16.59
CA ALA A 735 1.52 -11.24 15.40
C ALA A 735 0.69 -10.20 14.61
N SER A 736 -0.63 -10.36 14.58
CA SER A 736 -1.55 -9.39 13.96
C SER A 736 -1.64 -8.05 14.73
N ARG A 737 -1.69 -8.09 16.08
CA ARG A 737 -1.71 -6.87 16.93
C ARG A 737 -0.34 -6.18 16.93
N LEU A 738 0.75 -6.95 16.98
CA LEU A 738 2.15 -6.47 16.91
C LEU A 738 2.39 -5.57 15.69
N ARG A 739 2.03 -6.03 14.48
CA ARG A 739 2.12 -5.24 13.24
C ARG A 739 1.39 -3.91 13.33
N ARG A 740 0.18 -3.89 13.92
CA ARG A 740 -0.70 -2.73 13.90
C ARG A 740 -0.24 -1.65 14.87
N TYR A 741 0.22 -2.03 16.07
CA TYR A 741 0.91 -1.09 16.96
C TYR A 741 2.22 -0.58 16.35
N PHE A 742 2.98 -1.44 15.65
CA PHE A 742 4.20 -1.02 14.97
C PHE A 742 3.96 0.05 13.88
N PHE A 743 2.96 -0.14 13.01
CA PHE A 743 2.63 0.86 12.00
C PHE A 743 2.08 2.15 12.62
N LEU A 744 1.22 2.07 13.64
CA LEU A 744 0.74 3.24 14.37
C LEU A 744 1.89 4.02 15.03
N PHE A 745 2.87 3.33 15.62
CA PHE A 745 4.09 3.91 16.17
C PHE A 745 4.91 4.60 15.09
N ALA A 746 5.22 3.90 13.99
CA ALA A 746 6.02 4.45 12.90
C ALA A 746 5.37 5.72 12.32
N PHE A 747 4.08 5.67 11.99
CA PHE A 747 3.38 6.81 11.39
C PHE A 747 3.22 7.99 12.37
N SER A 748 2.90 7.72 13.64
CA SER A 748 2.81 8.78 14.66
C SER A 748 4.18 9.42 14.94
N THR A 749 5.27 8.66 14.84
CA THR A 749 6.64 9.18 14.98
C THR A 749 7.03 10.09 13.81
N VAL A 750 6.61 9.76 12.57
CA VAL A 750 6.82 10.65 11.40
C VAL A 750 6.06 11.96 11.56
N CYS A 751 4.82 11.91 12.07
CA CYS A 751 4.04 13.11 12.38
C CYS A 751 4.72 13.96 13.45
N ALA A 752 5.10 13.35 14.58
CA ALA A 752 5.80 14.04 15.67
C ALA A 752 7.11 14.70 15.21
N GLY A 753 7.93 13.97 14.44
CA GLY A 753 9.17 14.52 13.89
C GLY A 753 8.94 15.68 12.92
N SER A 754 7.87 15.64 12.12
CA SER A 754 7.53 16.71 11.17
C SER A 754 6.93 17.93 11.87
N ALA A 755 6.07 17.73 12.86
CA ALA A 755 5.56 18.80 13.73
C ALA A 755 6.69 19.50 14.51
N ILE A 756 7.72 18.76 14.94
CA ILE A 756 8.92 19.34 15.58
C ILE A 756 9.78 20.10 14.56
N ASP A 757 9.93 19.62 13.32
CA ASP A 757 10.63 20.36 12.25
C ASP A 757 9.88 21.68 11.92
N ALA A 758 8.54 21.69 11.87
CA ALA A 758 7.76 22.92 11.72
C ALA A 758 7.94 23.90 12.90
N ALA A 759 7.75 23.42 14.13
CA ALA A 759 7.93 24.22 15.32
C ALA A 759 9.33 24.86 15.42
N ALA A 760 10.37 24.15 14.97
CA ALA A 760 11.74 24.66 14.94
C ALA A 760 11.96 25.78 13.89
N ASN A 761 11.15 25.86 12.85
CA ASN A 761 11.27 26.86 11.78
C ASN A 761 10.38 28.11 11.98
N GLN A 762 9.36 28.06 12.85
CA GLN A 762 8.48 29.22 13.13
C GLN A 762 8.92 30.10 14.32
N GLY A 763 9.90 29.65 15.13
CA GLY A 763 10.44 30.41 16.26
C GLY A 763 9.73 30.17 17.60
N PHE A 764 9.95 31.08 18.56
CA PHE A 764 9.70 30.79 19.99
C PHE A 764 8.23 30.86 20.44
N ALA A 765 7.32 31.42 19.65
CA ALA A 765 5.99 31.87 20.10
C ALA A 765 4.83 30.94 19.68
N LEU A 766 5.02 29.61 19.77
CA LEU A 766 4.05 28.61 19.30
C LEU A 766 2.63 28.80 19.89
N SER A 767 1.60 28.63 19.07
CA SER A 767 0.18 28.69 19.48
C SER A 767 -0.24 27.47 20.32
N LEU A 768 -1.48 27.47 20.83
CA LEU A 768 -2.01 26.31 21.59
C LEU A 768 -2.36 25.14 20.65
N SER A 769 -2.85 25.45 19.44
CA SER A 769 -3.11 24.56 18.32
C SER A 769 -1.85 23.78 17.96
N GLU A 770 -0.77 24.51 17.68
CA GLU A 770 0.55 24.01 17.31
C GLU A 770 1.18 23.13 18.40
N LYS A 771 1.11 23.57 19.67
CA LYS A 771 1.57 22.77 20.81
C LYS A 771 0.84 21.43 20.91
N TYR A 772 -0.46 21.38 20.59
CA TYR A 772 -1.21 20.13 20.53
C TYR A 772 -0.77 19.24 19.35
N MET A 773 -0.56 19.84 18.17
CA MET A 773 -0.06 19.14 16.96
C MET A 773 1.35 18.54 17.12
N ILE A 774 2.15 18.99 18.09
CA ILE A 774 3.36 18.27 18.53
C ILE A 774 3.00 17.15 19.53
N LEU A 775 2.20 17.48 20.55
CA LEU A 775 1.98 16.64 21.72
C LEU A 775 1.15 15.38 21.41
N ALA A 776 0.11 15.48 20.57
CA ALA A 776 -0.78 14.39 20.22
C ALA A 776 -0.07 13.24 19.47
N PRO A 777 0.61 13.47 18.31
CA PRO A 777 1.36 12.41 17.64
C PRO A 777 2.51 11.86 18.50
N THR A 778 3.18 12.70 19.29
CA THR A 778 4.22 12.26 20.24
C THR A 778 3.65 11.30 21.28
N THR A 779 2.49 11.62 21.85
CA THR A 779 1.81 10.79 22.86
C THR A 779 1.37 9.45 22.25
N VAL A 780 0.75 9.46 21.07
CA VAL A 780 0.33 8.21 20.42
C VAL A 780 1.53 7.37 19.98
N ALA A 781 2.63 7.99 19.53
CA ALA A 781 3.88 7.29 19.23
C ALA A 781 4.43 6.56 20.47
N LEU A 782 4.51 7.23 21.62
CA LEU A 782 4.99 6.62 22.87
C LEU A 782 4.08 5.49 23.37
N VAL A 783 2.76 5.67 23.35
CA VAL A 783 1.80 4.63 23.76
C VAL A 783 1.84 3.42 22.83
N SER A 784 1.88 3.64 21.51
CA SER A 784 1.95 2.55 20.53
C SER A 784 3.31 1.85 20.51
N ALA A 785 4.42 2.54 20.78
CA ALA A 785 5.72 1.92 21.03
C ALA A 785 5.69 1.00 22.25
N ALA A 786 5.11 1.45 23.37
CA ALA A 786 4.95 0.62 24.56
C ALA A 786 4.08 -0.62 24.29
N MET A 787 2.94 -0.46 23.60
CA MET A 787 2.10 -1.59 23.20
C MET A 787 2.82 -2.56 22.24
N PHE A 788 3.61 -2.05 21.29
CA PHE A 788 4.45 -2.86 20.40
C PHE A 788 5.47 -3.69 21.18
N LEU A 789 6.22 -3.08 22.11
CA LEU A 789 7.19 -3.79 22.96
C LEU A 789 6.51 -4.86 23.82
N LEU A 790 5.35 -4.57 24.41
CA LEU A 790 4.56 -5.55 25.17
C LEU A 790 4.01 -6.70 24.30
N CYS A 791 3.85 -6.50 22.99
CA CYS A 791 3.45 -7.57 22.05
C CYS A 791 4.60 -8.50 21.64
N LEU A 792 5.86 -8.07 21.78
CA LEU A 792 7.03 -8.93 21.51
C LEU A 792 7.11 -10.07 22.54
N PHE A 793 6.91 -9.75 23.82
CA PHE A 793 7.00 -10.71 24.92
C PHE A 793 5.69 -11.51 25.08
N LYS A 794 5.80 -12.85 25.07
CA LYS A 794 4.64 -13.76 25.13
C LYS A 794 3.84 -13.64 26.43
N GLU A 795 4.52 -13.37 27.54
CA GLU A 795 3.90 -13.16 28.86
C GLU A 795 3.18 -11.81 28.93
N SER A 796 3.85 -10.73 28.49
CA SER A 796 3.29 -9.36 28.48
C SER A 796 2.11 -9.21 27.52
N TYR A 797 2.02 -10.02 26.46
CA TYR A 797 0.87 -10.01 25.54
C TYR A 797 -0.46 -10.28 26.27
N ALA A 798 -0.47 -11.03 27.38
CA ALA A 798 -1.68 -11.27 28.18
C ALA A 798 -2.26 -10.02 28.88
N ILE A 799 -1.51 -8.90 28.87
CA ILE A 799 -1.98 -7.57 29.27
C ILE A 799 -2.62 -6.87 28.06
N VAL A 800 -1.93 -6.88 26.91
CA VAL A 800 -2.37 -6.21 25.67
C VAL A 800 -3.59 -6.89 25.04
N SER A 801 -3.75 -8.20 25.19
CA SER A 801 -4.91 -8.93 24.69
C SER A 801 -6.23 -8.40 25.29
N ARG A 802 -6.22 -8.04 26.58
CA ARG A 802 -7.40 -7.60 27.32
C ARG A 802 -7.93 -6.26 26.83
N PHE A 803 -9.22 -6.22 26.50
CA PHE A 803 -9.96 -5.01 26.11
C PHE A 803 -9.73 -3.81 27.05
N TRP A 804 -9.73 -4.02 28.37
CA TRP A 804 -9.52 -2.96 29.37
C TRP A 804 -8.16 -2.24 29.30
N CYS A 805 -7.13 -2.86 28.72
CA CYS A 805 -5.84 -2.23 28.51
C CYS A 805 -5.64 -1.91 27.02
N GLY A 806 -5.50 -2.93 26.18
CA GLY A 806 -5.22 -2.75 24.75
C GLY A 806 -6.37 -2.06 24.01
N GLY A 807 -7.63 -2.35 24.35
CA GLY A 807 -8.81 -1.78 23.69
C GLY A 807 -9.07 -0.34 24.09
N VAL A 808 -9.09 -0.04 25.39
CA VAL A 808 -9.23 1.32 25.91
C VAL A 808 -8.09 2.23 25.42
N LEU A 809 -6.84 1.77 25.45
CA LEU A 809 -5.73 2.55 24.90
C LEU A 809 -5.81 2.72 23.37
N SER A 810 -6.32 1.73 22.64
CA SER A 810 -6.53 1.88 21.18
C SER A 810 -7.67 2.85 20.84
N LEU A 811 -8.71 2.91 21.69
CA LEU A 811 -9.77 3.92 21.61
C LEU A 811 -9.20 5.32 21.92
N VAL A 812 -8.48 5.49 23.03
CA VAL A 812 -7.83 6.78 23.37
C VAL A 812 -6.88 7.24 22.26
N CYS A 813 -6.06 6.36 21.71
CA CYS A 813 -5.20 6.72 20.57
C CYS A 813 -5.99 7.07 19.30
N PHE A 814 -7.19 6.52 19.09
CA PHE A 814 -8.05 6.88 17.96
C PHE A 814 -8.73 8.24 18.19
N GLU A 815 -9.26 8.52 19.39
CA GLU A 815 -9.87 9.80 19.73
C GLU A 815 -8.85 10.95 19.75
N VAL A 816 -7.64 10.72 20.28
CA VAL A 816 -6.54 11.71 20.22
C VAL A 816 -6.18 12.04 18.77
N TRP A 817 -6.11 11.02 17.88
CA TRP A 817 -5.89 11.24 16.45
C TRP A 817 -7.06 11.91 15.73
N LEU A 818 -8.30 11.65 16.16
CA LEU A 818 -9.49 12.29 15.58
C LEU A 818 -9.54 13.79 15.94
N LEU A 819 -9.18 14.14 17.17
CA LEU A 819 -9.03 15.53 17.61
C LEU A 819 -7.84 16.23 16.94
N ASP A 820 -6.70 15.55 16.84
CA ASP A 820 -5.51 16.09 16.18
C ASP A 820 -5.76 16.35 14.69
N LEU A 821 -6.44 15.44 13.99
CA LEU A 821 -6.74 15.60 12.56
C LEU A 821 -7.63 16.82 12.26
N VAL A 822 -8.54 17.19 13.17
CA VAL A 822 -9.30 18.45 13.02
C VAL A 822 -8.38 19.67 13.12
N LEU A 823 -7.37 19.64 13.99
CA LEU A 823 -6.40 20.73 14.13
C LEU A 823 -5.41 20.75 12.96
N THR A 824 -4.87 19.60 12.55
CA THR A 824 -3.92 19.53 11.43
C THR A 824 -4.58 19.84 10.07
N MET A 825 -5.87 19.60 9.87
CA MET A 825 -6.52 19.82 8.57
C MET A 825 -7.44 21.04 8.49
N HIS A 826 -7.88 21.61 9.63
CA HIS A 826 -8.89 22.69 9.64
C HIS A 826 -8.50 23.89 10.56
N SER A 827 -7.29 23.93 11.12
CA SER A 827 -6.77 25.12 11.81
C SER A 827 -6.20 26.13 10.81
N LYS A 828 -6.40 27.43 11.06
CA LYS A 828 -5.65 28.51 10.38
C LYS A 828 -4.16 28.50 10.74
N ASP A 829 -3.84 27.97 11.93
CA ASP A 829 -2.49 27.82 12.46
C ASP A 829 -1.96 26.39 12.20
N SER A 830 -2.38 25.75 11.11
CA SER A 830 -1.87 24.42 10.74
C SER A 830 -0.57 24.52 9.95
N TRP A 831 0.33 23.57 10.20
CA TRP A 831 1.53 23.32 9.39
C TRP A 831 1.36 22.21 8.35
N ALA A 832 0.24 21.47 8.38
CA ALA A 832 0.00 20.38 7.43
C ALA A 832 -0.70 20.90 6.16
N VAL A 833 -1.62 21.85 6.33
CA VAL A 833 -2.29 22.58 5.25
C VAL A 833 -2.38 24.07 5.56
N ASN A 834 -2.37 24.91 4.54
CA ASN A 834 -2.56 26.35 4.69
C ASN A 834 -4.05 26.72 4.84
N GLY A 835 -4.34 28.01 5.03
CA GLY A 835 -5.71 28.52 5.18
C GLY A 835 -6.64 28.35 3.96
N VAL A 836 -6.12 27.88 2.81
CA VAL A 836 -6.89 27.52 1.60
C VAL A 836 -7.15 26.00 1.55
N GLY A 837 -6.38 25.20 2.29
CA GLY A 837 -6.41 23.73 2.30
C GLY A 837 -5.35 23.06 1.42
N GLU A 838 -4.40 23.84 0.88
CA GLU A 838 -3.25 23.33 0.14
C GLU A 838 -2.23 22.71 1.11
N ILE A 839 -1.55 21.63 0.71
CA ILE A 839 -0.66 20.86 1.59
C ILE A 839 0.72 21.54 1.72
N GLU A 840 1.00 22.14 2.87
CA GLU A 840 2.32 22.70 3.18
C GLU A 840 3.34 21.61 3.59
N MET A 841 2.99 20.77 4.57
CA MET A 841 3.83 19.62 4.97
C MET A 841 3.18 18.29 4.63
N ALA A 842 3.59 17.76 3.47
CA ALA A 842 3.22 16.43 2.99
C ALA A 842 3.37 15.33 4.07
N ASN A 843 4.44 15.33 4.88
CA ASN A 843 4.58 14.33 5.93
C ASN A 843 3.47 14.38 6.98
N LEU A 844 3.26 15.53 7.62
CA LEU A 844 2.30 15.68 8.70
C LEU A 844 0.87 15.41 8.18
N TYR A 845 0.61 15.81 6.94
CA TYR A 845 -0.61 15.50 6.20
C TYR A 845 -0.80 13.99 5.94
N TYR A 846 0.10 13.33 5.20
CA TYR A 846 -0.09 11.93 4.79
C TYR A 846 0.06 10.93 5.94
N PHE A 847 0.91 11.21 6.94
CA PHE A 847 1.14 10.29 8.06
C PHE A 847 0.12 10.45 9.19
N SER A 848 -0.56 11.60 9.35
CA SER A 848 -1.72 11.68 10.24
C SER A 848 -2.87 10.84 9.68
N TRP A 849 -3.12 10.91 8.37
CA TRP A 849 -4.02 9.99 7.65
C TRP A 849 -3.66 8.50 7.87
N ALA A 850 -2.38 8.13 7.72
CA ALA A 850 -1.94 6.76 7.97
C ALA A 850 -2.11 6.35 9.46
N SER A 851 -1.92 7.28 10.39
CA SER A 851 -2.04 7.05 11.83
C SER A 851 -3.49 6.89 12.28
N ILE A 852 -4.41 7.76 11.87
CA ILE A 852 -5.83 7.63 12.22
C ILE A 852 -6.47 6.36 11.62
N ILE A 853 -6.05 5.96 10.41
CA ILE A 853 -6.47 4.69 9.79
C ILE A 853 -5.95 3.50 10.59
N THR A 854 -4.68 3.47 10.98
CA THR A 854 -4.12 2.35 11.76
C THR A 854 -4.65 2.28 13.19
N ALA A 855 -4.85 3.42 13.86
CA ALA A 855 -5.55 3.50 15.15
C ALA A 855 -6.99 2.99 15.02
N GLY A 856 -7.72 3.42 13.98
CA GLY A 856 -9.09 3.00 13.71
C GLY A 856 -9.23 1.49 13.44
N ILE A 857 -8.32 0.90 12.67
CA ILE A 857 -8.25 -0.56 12.44
C ILE A 857 -7.95 -1.30 13.75
N GLN A 858 -7.04 -0.78 14.57
CA GLN A 858 -6.69 -1.39 15.85
C GLN A 858 -7.86 -1.36 16.82
N MET A 859 -8.45 -0.19 17.06
CA MET A 859 -9.66 0.03 17.86
C MET A 859 -10.80 -0.90 17.42
N THR A 860 -11.10 -0.97 16.12
CA THR A 860 -12.20 -1.79 15.59
C THR A 860 -12.04 -3.27 15.94
N SER A 861 -10.80 -3.80 15.92
CA SER A 861 -10.58 -5.22 16.26
C SER A 861 -10.86 -5.57 17.73
N TYR A 862 -10.64 -4.63 18.66
CA TYR A 862 -11.03 -4.80 20.06
C TYR A 862 -12.54 -4.77 20.23
N PHE A 863 -13.25 -3.95 19.44
CA PHE A 863 -14.71 -3.98 19.42
C PHE A 863 -15.27 -5.26 18.81
N GLN A 864 -14.63 -5.85 17.78
CA GLN A 864 -15.03 -7.17 17.27
C GLN A 864 -14.91 -8.26 18.35
N GLU A 865 -13.79 -8.30 19.07
CA GLU A 865 -13.59 -9.21 20.21
C GLU A 865 -14.62 -8.99 21.33
N ALA A 866 -14.82 -7.74 21.76
CA ALA A 866 -15.72 -7.39 22.85
C ALA A 866 -17.21 -7.61 22.53
N LEU A 867 -17.61 -7.49 21.26
CA LEU A 867 -18.96 -7.79 20.78
C LEU A 867 -19.17 -9.30 20.49
N GLY A 868 -18.13 -10.13 20.62
CA GLY A 868 -18.19 -11.55 20.27
C GLY A 868 -18.43 -11.82 18.78
N LEU A 869 -18.09 -10.85 17.91
CA LEU A 869 -18.24 -11.02 16.47
C LEU A 869 -17.19 -12.01 15.96
N GLU A 870 -17.64 -13.04 15.24
CA GLU A 870 -16.74 -14.01 14.62
C GLU A 870 -15.76 -13.31 13.68
N SER A 871 -14.47 -13.65 13.79
CA SER A 871 -13.35 -12.97 13.09
C SER A 871 -13.40 -13.01 11.55
N GLU A 872 -14.43 -13.65 10.98
CA GLU A 872 -14.64 -13.78 9.54
C GLU A 872 -15.54 -12.70 8.93
N ASP A 873 -16.35 -11.95 9.71
CA ASP A 873 -17.14 -10.82 9.18
C ASP A 873 -16.30 -9.53 9.01
N TYR A 874 -15.19 -9.69 8.29
CA TYR A 874 -14.37 -8.59 7.77
C TYR A 874 -15.19 -7.55 7.01
N MET A 875 -16.31 -7.95 6.41
CA MET A 875 -17.18 -7.03 5.66
C MET A 875 -17.81 -5.96 6.54
N SER A 876 -18.17 -6.24 7.80
CA SER A 876 -18.56 -5.20 8.76
C SER A 876 -17.50 -4.11 8.88
N VAL A 877 -16.22 -4.49 8.90
CA VAL A 877 -15.09 -3.55 9.00
C VAL A 877 -14.93 -2.73 7.71
N VAL A 878 -15.08 -3.34 6.53
CA VAL A 878 -14.98 -2.59 5.25
C VAL A 878 -16.17 -1.64 5.06
N TRP A 879 -17.38 -2.05 5.43
CA TRP A 879 -18.56 -1.18 5.41
C TRP A 879 -18.45 -0.02 6.43
N ALA A 880 -17.92 -0.26 7.63
CA ALA A 880 -17.59 0.81 8.57
C ALA A 880 -16.45 1.72 8.06
N ALA A 881 -15.46 1.16 7.36
CA ALA A 881 -14.34 1.90 6.80
C ALA A 881 -14.77 2.86 5.69
N ILE A 882 -15.61 2.42 4.74
CA ILE A 882 -16.14 3.35 3.71
C ILE A 882 -16.95 4.47 4.38
N GLY A 883 -17.80 4.16 5.37
CA GLY A 883 -18.55 5.18 6.11
C GLY A 883 -17.66 6.22 6.82
N LYS A 884 -16.50 5.80 7.37
CA LYS A 884 -15.49 6.73 7.89
C LYS A 884 -14.88 7.61 6.79
N VAL A 885 -14.55 7.05 5.63
CA VAL A 885 -14.04 7.84 4.50
C VAL A 885 -15.11 8.83 3.98
N CYS A 886 -16.39 8.44 3.95
CA CYS A 886 -17.48 9.35 3.62
C CYS A 886 -17.61 10.51 4.61
N PHE A 887 -17.33 10.29 5.91
CA PHE A 887 -17.29 11.37 6.90
C PHE A 887 -16.18 12.39 6.62
N VAL A 888 -15.02 11.94 6.10
CA VAL A 888 -13.93 12.83 5.65
C VAL A 888 -14.35 13.68 4.45
N ILE A 889 -14.93 13.05 3.41
CA ILE A 889 -15.45 13.77 2.22
C ILE A 889 -16.46 14.84 2.66
N LEU A 890 -17.36 14.51 3.61
CA LEU A 890 -18.35 15.45 4.12
C LEU A 890 -17.71 16.60 4.92
N GLY A 891 -16.75 16.30 5.80
CA GLY A 891 -16.04 17.31 6.60
C GLY A 891 -15.28 18.30 5.73
N ALA A 892 -14.44 17.81 4.82
CA ALA A 892 -13.68 18.65 3.90
C ALA A 892 -14.60 19.49 2.97
N ALA A 893 -15.67 18.89 2.42
CA ALA A 893 -16.62 19.63 1.58
C ALA A 893 -17.42 20.67 2.38
N LEU A 894 -17.75 20.42 3.66
CA LEU A 894 -18.38 21.42 4.54
C LEU A 894 -17.41 22.55 4.92
N HIS A 895 -16.13 22.26 5.13
CA HIS A 895 -15.10 23.27 5.39
C HIS A 895 -14.93 24.20 4.19
N ILE A 896 -14.75 23.63 2.99
CA ILE A 896 -14.70 24.37 1.73
C ILE A 896 -15.96 25.23 1.59
N TRP A 897 -17.14 24.63 1.73
CA TRP A 897 -18.42 25.34 1.62
C TRP A 897 -18.52 26.52 2.59
N HIS A 898 -18.15 26.34 3.87
CA HIS A 898 -18.17 27.42 4.85
C HIS A 898 -17.19 28.55 4.49
N SER A 899 -16.03 28.23 3.93
CA SER A 899 -15.02 29.22 3.54
C SER A 899 -15.36 29.98 2.25
N ILE A 900 -16.18 29.41 1.35
CA ILE A 900 -16.54 30.04 0.05
C ILE A 900 -17.99 30.55 -0.03
N SER A 901 -18.89 30.16 0.87
CA SER A 901 -20.34 30.33 0.64
C SER A 901 -20.78 31.78 0.40
N ASP A 902 -20.16 32.74 1.08
CA ASP A 902 -20.41 34.19 0.89
C ASP A 902 -19.99 34.70 -0.50
N GLN A 903 -19.13 33.97 -1.23
CA GLN A 903 -18.71 34.27 -2.60
C GLN A 903 -19.59 33.57 -3.65
N CYS A 904 -20.23 32.44 -3.31
CA CYS A 904 -21.09 31.69 -4.23
C CYS A 904 -22.38 32.43 -4.64
N ASP A 905 -22.79 33.45 -3.88
CA ASP A 905 -23.96 34.29 -4.17
C ASP A 905 -23.64 35.49 -5.11
N ILE A 906 -22.36 35.74 -5.44
CA ILE A 906 -21.93 36.88 -6.27
C ILE A 906 -21.84 36.47 -7.75
N GLU A 907 -22.35 37.31 -8.66
CA GLU A 907 -22.68 36.98 -10.07
C GLU A 907 -21.47 36.80 -11.02
N PHE A 908 -20.29 36.38 -10.54
CA PHE A 908 -19.14 36.02 -11.38
C PHE A 908 -19.43 34.73 -12.17
N ARG A 909 -19.58 34.88 -13.49
CA ARG A 909 -20.80 34.38 -14.13
C ARG A 909 -20.86 32.91 -14.55
N ASN A 910 -19.72 32.21 -14.60
CA ASN A 910 -19.65 30.81 -15.05
C ASN A 910 -18.78 29.94 -14.12
N SER A 911 -17.50 30.27 -13.97
CA SER A 911 -16.51 29.42 -13.31
C SER A 911 -16.83 29.11 -11.84
N ALA A 912 -17.10 30.13 -11.02
CA ALA A 912 -17.41 29.98 -9.59
C ALA A 912 -18.63 29.08 -9.32
N LEU A 913 -19.68 29.18 -10.16
CA LEU A 913 -20.87 28.33 -10.08
C LEU A 913 -20.53 26.84 -10.24
N THR A 914 -19.53 26.48 -11.06
CA THR A 914 -19.10 25.08 -11.19
C THR A 914 -18.39 24.58 -9.92
N PHE A 915 -17.57 25.40 -9.27
CA PHE A 915 -16.85 25.03 -8.04
C PHE A 915 -17.80 24.87 -6.85
N CYS A 916 -18.70 25.84 -6.64
CA CYS A 916 -19.71 25.80 -5.59
C CYS A 916 -20.66 24.59 -5.78
N SER A 917 -21.15 24.33 -7.00
CA SER A 917 -22.03 23.18 -7.27
C SER A 917 -21.33 21.82 -7.17
N ARG A 918 -20.06 21.70 -7.60
CA ARG A 918 -19.23 20.50 -7.36
C ARG A 918 -18.98 20.25 -5.86
N THR A 919 -18.88 21.30 -5.05
CA THR A 919 -18.78 21.20 -3.57
C THR A 919 -20.07 20.66 -2.96
N VAL A 920 -21.24 21.15 -3.40
CA VAL A 920 -22.55 20.61 -2.98
C VAL A 920 -22.73 19.15 -3.41
N LEU A 921 -22.30 18.79 -4.63
CA LEU A 921 -22.30 17.40 -5.10
C LEU A 921 -21.45 16.49 -4.21
N ALA A 922 -20.26 16.93 -3.79
CA ALA A 922 -19.41 16.19 -2.86
C ALA A 922 -20.11 15.93 -1.51
N MET A 923 -20.76 16.95 -0.92
CA MET A 923 -21.53 16.80 0.32
C MET A 923 -22.68 15.79 0.16
N ILE A 924 -23.40 15.81 -0.96
CA ILE A 924 -24.51 14.87 -1.24
C ILE A 924 -23.99 13.44 -1.39
N ILE A 925 -22.91 13.23 -2.15
CA ILE A 925 -22.27 11.92 -2.34
C ILE A 925 -21.76 11.37 -0.99
N ALA A 926 -21.15 12.23 -0.18
CA ALA A 926 -20.65 11.87 1.15
C ALA A 926 -21.78 11.44 2.10
N ALA A 927 -22.84 12.25 2.24
CA ALA A 927 -24.00 11.93 3.06
C ALA A 927 -24.72 10.65 2.60
N THR A 928 -24.81 10.43 1.28
CA THR A 928 -25.33 9.18 0.70
C THR A 928 -24.45 7.98 1.08
N GLY A 929 -23.13 8.14 1.06
CA GLY A 929 -22.18 7.13 1.52
C GLY A 929 -22.31 6.78 3.00
N ILE A 930 -22.38 7.78 3.89
CA ILE A 930 -22.55 7.59 5.35
C ILE A 930 -23.87 6.86 5.64
N THR A 931 -24.98 7.32 5.03
CA THR A 931 -26.31 6.74 5.27
C THR A 931 -26.42 5.30 4.77
N ILE A 932 -25.92 5.00 3.56
CA ILE A 932 -25.92 3.64 3.02
C ILE A 932 -25.02 2.71 3.84
N SER A 933 -23.78 3.12 4.12
CA SER A 933 -22.82 2.28 4.86
C SER A 933 -23.26 2.05 6.31
N GLY A 934 -23.73 3.09 6.99
CA GLY A 934 -24.35 3.00 8.31
C GLY A 934 -25.56 2.06 8.33
N THR A 935 -26.42 2.13 7.31
CA THR A 935 -27.57 1.21 7.17
C THR A 935 -27.13 -0.25 6.99
N VAL A 936 -26.11 -0.52 6.16
CA VAL A 936 -25.58 -1.88 5.98
C VAL A 936 -24.93 -2.41 7.26
N VAL A 937 -24.16 -1.59 7.99
CA VAL A 937 -23.57 -1.99 9.29
C VAL A 937 -24.67 -2.22 10.35
N PHE A 938 -25.68 -1.35 10.41
CA PHE A 938 -26.83 -1.49 11.30
C PHE A 938 -27.58 -2.80 11.03
N ILE A 939 -27.89 -3.11 9.76
CA ILE A 939 -28.52 -4.38 9.36
C ILE A 939 -27.60 -5.57 9.68
N ARG A 940 -26.28 -5.46 9.41
CA ARG A 940 -25.31 -6.52 9.71
C ARG A 940 -25.30 -6.92 11.19
N VAL A 941 -25.33 -5.94 12.08
CA VAL A 941 -25.10 -6.10 13.53
C VAL A 941 -26.40 -6.32 14.30
N LEU A 942 -27.49 -5.63 13.96
CA LEU A 942 -28.72 -5.61 14.77
C LEU A 942 -29.86 -6.48 14.23
N VAL A 943 -29.83 -6.90 12.95
CA VAL A 943 -30.81 -7.86 12.42
C VAL A 943 -30.26 -9.28 12.56
N PRO A 944 -30.84 -10.14 13.44
CA PRO A 944 -30.35 -11.50 13.59
C PRO A 944 -30.39 -12.26 12.28
N THR A 945 -29.36 -13.08 12.03
CA THR A 945 -29.19 -13.93 10.81
C THR A 945 -30.32 -14.94 10.56
N ARG A 946 -31.33 -14.99 11.44
CA ARG A 946 -32.55 -15.79 11.29
C ARG A 946 -33.59 -15.13 10.37
N PHE A 947 -33.57 -13.81 10.18
CA PHE A 947 -34.61 -13.08 9.42
C PHE A 947 -34.26 -12.87 7.94
N LEU A 948 -32.98 -12.91 7.58
CA LEU A 948 -32.50 -12.73 6.20
C LEU A 948 -31.65 -13.93 5.80
N SER A 949 -32.05 -14.59 4.71
CA SER A 949 -31.21 -15.63 4.09
C SER A 949 -29.85 -15.03 3.72
N THR A 950 -28.76 -15.74 4.03
CA THR A 950 -27.38 -15.34 3.71
C THR A 950 -27.22 -14.96 2.23
N ARG A 951 -27.89 -15.69 1.34
CA ARG A 951 -27.95 -15.41 -0.10
C ARG A 951 -28.66 -14.09 -0.41
N SER A 952 -29.81 -13.82 0.21
CA SER A 952 -30.55 -12.56 -0.01
C SER A 952 -29.74 -11.35 0.48
N ARG A 953 -29.14 -11.44 1.67
CA ARG A 953 -28.25 -10.41 2.23
C ARG A 953 -27.05 -10.15 1.31
N ALA A 954 -26.35 -11.19 0.86
CA ALA A 954 -25.22 -11.05 -0.07
C ALA A 954 -25.63 -10.42 -1.42
N HIS A 955 -26.81 -10.75 -1.96
CA HIS A 955 -27.34 -10.09 -3.17
C HIS A 955 -27.65 -8.60 -2.94
N CYS A 956 -28.34 -8.24 -1.84
CA CYS A 956 -28.62 -6.85 -1.51
C CYS A 956 -27.33 -6.03 -1.35
N GLU A 957 -26.37 -6.54 -0.58
CA GLU A 957 -25.07 -5.89 -0.38
C GLU A 957 -24.28 -5.75 -1.70
N ALA A 958 -24.32 -6.75 -2.58
CA ALA A 958 -23.69 -6.65 -3.90
C ALA A 958 -24.32 -5.56 -4.77
N VAL A 959 -25.67 -5.47 -4.83
CA VAL A 959 -26.36 -4.39 -5.55
C VAL A 959 -26.01 -3.01 -4.97
N THR A 960 -26.02 -2.87 -3.64
CA THR A 960 -25.62 -1.63 -2.95
C THR A 960 -24.16 -1.25 -3.25
N SER A 961 -23.25 -2.23 -3.32
CA SER A 961 -21.84 -1.98 -3.65
C SER A 961 -21.61 -1.58 -5.11
N ILE A 962 -22.41 -2.09 -6.06
CA ILE A 962 -22.40 -1.63 -7.46
C ILE A 962 -22.88 -0.17 -7.53
N PHE A 963 -23.95 0.18 -6.80
CA PHE A 963 -24.43 1.55 -6.73
C PHE A 963 -23.36 2.50 -6.18
N LEU A 964 -22.71 2.16 -5.06
CA LEU A 964 -21.61 2.96 -4.51
C LEU A 964 -20.40 3.05 -5.45
N MET A 965 -20.05 1.96 -6.15
CA MET A 965 -18.96 1.96 -7.13
C MET A 965 -19.23 2.92 -8.31
N LEU A 966 -20.48 3.00 -8.78
CA LEU A 966 -20.87 3.97 -9.80
C LEU A 966 -20.92 5.39 -9.24
N LEU A 967 -21.49 5.57 -8.03
CA LEU A 967 -21.59 6.86 -7.35
C LEU A 967 -20.22 7.48 -7.11
N TYR A 968 -19.24 6.71 -6.61
CA TYR A 968 -17.87 7.18 -6.42
C TYR A 968 -17.06 7.23 -7.71
N GLY A 969 -17.37 6.44 -8.73
CA GLY A 969 -16.75 6.58 -10.06
C GLY A 969 -17.06 7.95 -10.69
N VAL A 970 -18.33 8.36 -10.65
CA VAL A 970 -18.77 9.71 -11.04
C VAL A 970 -18.28 10.77 -10.04
N GLY A 971 -18.35 10.47 -8.74
CA GLY A 971 -17.88 11.34 -7.67
C GLY A 971 -16.43 11.77 -7.86
N THR A 972 -15.50 10.82 -7.99
CA THR A 972 -14.09 11.11 -8.28
C THR A 972 -13.94 11.96 -9.56
N ALA A 973 -14.58 11.58 -10.66
CA ALA A 973 -14.47 12.35 -11.91
C ALA A 973 -14.92 13.81 -11.79
N MET A 974 -15.97 14.10 -11.01
CA MET A 974 -16.56 15.44 -10.86
C MET A 974 -16.00 16.26 -9.70
N VAL A 975 -15.59 15.61 -8.62
CA VAL A 975 -15.14 16.25 -7.36
C VAL A 975 -13.63 16.47 -7.35
N THR A 976 -12.86 15.75 -8.18
CA THR A 976 -11.38 15.85 -8.23
C THR A 976 -10.81 16.16 -9.63
N GLY A 977 -11.65 16.57 -10.58
CA GLY A 977 -11.24 17.09 -11.91
C GLY A 977 -10.65 18.51 -11.88
N ILE A 978 -10.38 19.11 -13.04
CA ILE A 978 -9.87 20.51 -13.10
C ILE A 978 -10.98 21.46 -12.64
N GLY A 979 -10.66 22.50 -11.86
CA GLY A 979 -11.64 23.46 -11.36
C GLY A 979 -12.64 22.83 -10.39
N SER A 980 -12.20 21.86 -9.60
CA SER A 980 -13.02 21.14 -8.63
C SER A 980 -12.51 21.36 -7.20
N PRO A 981 -13.37 21.25 -6.16
CA PRO A 981 -12.97 21.46 -4.77
C PRO A 981 -11.97 20.41 -4.26
N GLY A 982 -11.85 19.25 -4.90
CA GLY A 982 -10.79 18.29 -4.62
C GLY A 982 -9.43 18.72 -5.17
N GLN A 983 -9.34 19.63 -6.14
CA GLN A 983 -8.05 20.11 -6.64
C GLN A 983 -7.34 20.99 -5.59
N SER A 984 -8.07 21.88 -4.92
CA SER A 984 -7.51 22.78 -3.89
C SER A 984 -7.37 22.12 -2.51
N VAL A 985 -8.24 21.17 -2.16
CA VAL A 985 -8.22 20.51 -0.84
C VAL A 985 -7.91 19.03 -0.97
N GLY A 986 -6.68 18.66 -0.61
CA GLY A 986 -6.18 17.28 -0.68
C GLY A 986 -7.04 16.28 0.10
N ASP A 987 -7.62 16.67 1.24
CA ASP A 987 -8.48 15.79 2.04
C ASP A 987 -9.66 15.28 1.21
N LEU A 988 -10.29 16.17 0.45
CA LEU A 988 -11.40 15.85 -0.43
C LEU A 988 -10.95 15.04 -1.65
N TYR A 989 -9.75 15.32 -2.18
CA TYR A 989 -9.12 14.54 -3.24
C TYR A 989 -8.94 13.06 -2.85
N TYR A 990 -8.13 12.82 -1.82
CA TYR A 990 -7.67 11.47 -1.47
C TYR A 990 -8.78 10.64 -0.81
N SER A 991 -9.71 11.27 -0.07
CA SER A 991 -10.86 10.55 0.49
C SER A 991 -11.87 10.12 -0.58
N THR A 992 -12.12 10.93 -1.61
CA THR A 992 -13.01 10.54 -2.73
C THR A 992 -12.41 9.37 -3.52
N TRP A 993 -11.11 9.45 -3.85
CA TRP A 993 -10.35 8.34 -4.44
C TRP A 993 -10.38 7.06 -3.60
N LEU A 994 -10.20 7.17 -2.28
CA LEU A 994 -10.22 6.05 -1.36
C LEU A 994 -11.62 5.42 -1.25
N ALA A 995 -12.69 6.21 -1.21
CA ALA A 995 -14.07 5.70 -1.20
C ALA A 995 -14.38 4.91 -2.48
N PHE A 996 -13.93 5.39 -3.65
CA PHE A 996 -14.02 4.65 -4.90
C PHE A 996 -13.31 3.29 -4.83
N ILE A 997 -12.03 3.26 -4.43
CA ILE A 997 -11.24 2.02 -4.32
C ILE A 997 -11.85 1.04 -3.31
N VAL A 998 -12.32 1.53 -2.16
CA VAL A 998 -12.98 0.69 -1.15
C VAL A 998 -14.31 0.13 -1.66
N SER A 999 -15.11 0.91 -2.40
CA SER A 999 -16.38 0.43 -2.99
C SER A 999 -16.18 -0.74 -3.98
N ILE A 1000 -15.11 -0.69 -4.80
CA ILE A 1000 -14.70 -1.81 -5.67
C ILE A 1000 -14.31 -3.04 -4.81
N GLY A 1001 -13.57 -2.81 -3.72
CA GLY A 1001 -13.20 -3.87 -2.77
C GLY A 1001 -14.40 -4.55 -2.11
N ILE A 1002 -15.43 -3.79 -1.74
CA ILE A 1002 -16.71 -4.31 -1.24
C ILE A 1002 -17.40 -5.12 -2.33
N PHE A 1003 -17.50 -4.62 -3.57
CA PHE A 1003 -18.18 -5.31 -4.66
C PHE A 1003 -17.54 -6.66 -4.99
N ILE A 1004 -16.21 -6.71 -5.15
CA ILE A 1004 -15.48 -7.97 -5.39
C ILE A 1004 -15.73 -8.97 -4.25
N SER A 1005 -15.76 -8.48 -3.01
CA SER A 1005 -15.98 -9.31 -1.82
C SER A 1005 -17.40 -9.89 -1.75
N CYS A 1006 -18.43 -9.08 -2.01
CA CYS A 1006 -19.83 -9.53 -2.04
C CYS A 1006 -20.08 -10.50 -3.20
N TYR A 1007 -19.47 -10.27 -4.37
CA TYR A 1007 -19.53 -11.19 -5.50
C TYR A 1007 -18.91 -12.55 -5.18
N ASP A 1008 -17.75 -12.60 -4.51
CA ASP A 1008 -17.13 -13.86 -4.09
C ASP A 1008 -17.98 -14.59 -3.03
N GLN A 1009 -18.62 -13.88 -2.10
CA GLN A 1009 -19.58 -14.49 -1.16
C GLN A 1009 -20.80 -15.11 -1.86
N ILE A 1010 -21.38 -14.42 -2.86
CA ILE A 1010 -22.45 -14.98 -3.71
C ILE A 1010 -21.96 -16.26 -4.41
N LYS A 1011 -20.73 -16.29 -4.90
CA LYS A 1011 -20.18 -17.47 -5.59
C LYS A 1011 -19.85 -18.63 -4.66
N VAL A 1012 -19.48 -18.39 -3.41
CA VAL A 1012 -19.40 -19.46 -2.40
C VAL A 1012 -20.80 -20.00 -2.07
N ALA A 1013 -21.80 -19.14 -1.86
CA ALA A 1013 -23.17 -19.56 -1.59
C ALA A 1013 -23.81 -20.33 -2.76
N GLU A 1014 -23.53 -19.97 -4.01
CA GLU A 1014 -23.94 -20.74 -5.20
C GLU A 1014 -23.31 -22.14 -5.27
N LEU A 1015 -22.10 -22.33 -4.72
CA LEU A 1015 -21.43 -23.63 -4.68
C LEU A 1015 -21.95 -24.48 -3.52
N GLU A 1016 -22.08 -23.92 -2.32
CA GLU A 1016 -22.68 -24.62 -1.17
C GLU A 1016 -24.13 -25.08 -1.47
N ALA A 1017 -24.91 -24.27 -2.19
CA ALA A 1017 -26.26 -24.63 -2.63
C ALA A 1017 -26.24 -25.84 -3.58
N LYS A 1018 -25.38 -25.84 -4.61
CA LYS A 1018 -25.25 -26.94 -5.57
C LYS A 1018 -24.71 -28.23 -4.97
N GLU A 1019 -23.78 -28.12 -4.02
CA GLU A 1019 -23.29 -29.27 -3.27
C GLU A 1019 -24.42 -29.89 -2.44
N SER A 1020 -25.23 -29.05 -1.77
CA SER A 1020 -26.42 -29.47 -1.03
C SER A 1020 -27.51 -30.07 -1.92
N GLU A 1021 -27.73 -29.54 -3.12
CA GLU A 1021 -28.62 -30.10 -4.14
C GLU A 1021 -28.12 -31.48 -4.58
N SER A 1022 -26.84 -31.63 -4.94
CA SER A 1022 -26.27 -32.92 -5.36
C SER A 1022 -26.27 -33.99 -4.27
N MET A 1023 -26.10 -33.61 -2.99
CA MET A 1023 -26.27 -34.54 -1.87
C MET A 1023 -27.73 -34.98 -1.69
N ARG A 1024 -28.70 -34.09 -1.90
CA ARG A 1024 -30.13 -34.45 -1.89
C ARG A 1024 -30.47 -35.39 -3.05
N GLU A 1025 -29.92 -35.16 -4.23
CA GLU A 1025 -30.09 -36.05 -5.39
C GLU A 1025 -29.47 -37.43 -5.13
N SER A 1026 -28.26 -37.53 -4.56
CA SER A 1026 -27.68 -38.84 -4.21
C SER A 1026 -28.49 -39.58 -3.15
N PHE A 1027 -28.89 -38.91 -2.05
CA PHE A 1027 -29.75 -39.55 -1.04
C PHE A 1027 -31.13 -39.95 -1.58
N SER A 1028 -31.70 -39.17 -2.51
CA SER A 1028 -32.95 -39.52 -3.19
C SER A 1028 -32.80 -40.67 -4.20
N THR A 1029 -31.59 -40.96 -4.67
CA THR A 1029 -31.33 -42.09 -5.58
C THR A 1029 -31.07 -43.36 -4.78
N ASP A 1030 -30.22 -43.29 -3.75
CA ASP A 1030 -29.92 -44.43 -2.86
C ASP A 1030 -31.16 -44.86 -2.06
N GLY A 1031 -31.98 -43.91 -1.60
CA GLY A 1031 -33.26 -44.17 -0.91
C GLY A 1031 -34.41 -44.68 -1.80
N VAL A 1032 -34.16 -44.88 -3.10
CA VAL A 1032 -35.06 -45.57 -4.05
C VAL A 1032 -34.48 -46.92 -4.51
N LEU A 1033 -33.21 -47.19 -4.17
CA LEU A 1033 -32.52 -48.46 -4.42
C LEU A 1033 -32.51 -49.41 -3.20
N ALA A 1034 -32.96 -48.92 -2.03
CA ALA A 1034 -33.04 -49.64 -0.76
C ALA A 1034 -34.50 -49.93 -0.36
#